data_AF-A0A3Q3G180-F1
#
_entry.id   AF-A0A3Q3G180-F1
#
_cell.length_a   1.000
_cell.length_b   1.000
_cell.length_c   1.000
_cell.angle_alpha   90.00
_cell.angle_beta   90.00
_cell.angle_gamma   90.00
#
_symmetry.space_group_name_H-M   'P 1'
#
loop_
_entity.id
_entity.type
_entity.pdbx_description
1 polymer ?
#
loop_
_entity_poly.entity_id
_entity_poly.type
_entity_poly.pdbx_seq_one_letter_code
_entity_poly.pdbx_strand_id
1 'polypeptide(L)'
;IRFAYDYKAETFNGVNGASDNKSGPKVSCKVEVEVPQTCSFILRTTECSLSEIFDVDEAGNSLYRPAAGDEAFRDAMITVEGDLQVKLYPEDDEPVNILNIKRGIVSSLIVPVMEEDKNKIMVATLTSTVHGVCPTDFTVNTREDIATDVTVTRDLSKCDMFFARRQHTSPLALITGMNFPLSKMIDSAQTCNYKFDNQKKHMTSGVCTEKHIFLPLSSQNEYGISTLVKQTVTLRETSKINDRIFDHEDNLKYLSMDVVDDKLPVQTTDAALVTMQQLNTLSQTNQGEERAALFNKLVSEMRGLNVDVVGSAAVEMMAVSEALTFQALAQCGTPECTSALLKVLRNFDQSALEVDAAVYAIGLLPNPSRLMVKDMLAMAQYKQSKPIMYALSNAVRKLYQAEGLTPEITAVSEYMTTILGPDCPGEKDLTFLSLRVVGNMGDAMEAADPAIKTILLKCMRQPATTLSVQLAAIQAFRRMTVTDEVRANLQRKRLAAYLTVMRNPQDSDIEMVKKLVTQEQNVQIKSFVTSHIYNIITSTDPETQEKIVDVLQDTEVIAHGEYSTKSRNYKLSGIQGNIVFDPSSQIPREALLETTLNAFGFSMDVLEIGMEGKGFEPTIDALFGKNGFVPDTVSKALYWADDNMPPQVRELLRKGFGPMETEGNKVARNFNKLVKDLQSQESPEAMAYLRIMGAELGYIKGNELKFIADNAIMYAEFFMRILPTKVLFCLQVVNV
;
A
#
# COMPACT_ATOMS: atom_id res chain seq x y z
N ILE A 1 -20.18 -9.93 48.35
CA ILE A 1 -19.71 -8.67 49.02
C ILE A 1 -19.76 -7.56 47.98
N ARG A 2 -20.04 -6.31 48.37
CA ARG A 2 -19.94 -5.13 47.51
C ARG A 2 -18.77 -4.25 47.94
N PHE A 3 -17.99 -3.80 46.97
CA PHE A 3 -16.89 -2.85 47.13
C PHE A 3 -17.23 -1.57 46.38
N ALA A 4 -17.12 -0.40 47.02
CA ALA A 4 -17.31 0.87 46.35
C ALA A 4 -15.98 1.63 46.25
N TYR A 5 -15.61 2.03 45.03
CA TYR A 5 -14.38 2.73 44.71
C TYR A 5 -14.66 4.10 44.12
N ASP A 6 -13.78 5.05 44.39
CA ASP A 6 -13.65 6.26 43.57
C ASP A 6 -12.65 5.97 42.45
N TYR A 7 -13.08 6.19 41.22
CA TYR A 7 -12.27 6.06 40.02
C TYR A 7 -12.05 7.42 39.36
N LYS A 8 -10.81 7.67 38.94
CA LYS A 8 -10.40 8.87 38.21
C LYS A 8 -9.40 8.49 37.13
N ALA A 9 -9.63 8.94 35.90
CA ALA A 9 -8.69 8.83 34.79
C ALA A 9 -8.44 10.21 34.19
N GLU A 10 -7.18 10.58 34.00
CA GLU A 10 -6.76 11.86 33.44
C GLU A 10 -5.77 11.61 32.31
N THR A 11 -5.93 12.31 31.19
CA THR A 11 -4.99 12.27 30.08
C THR A 11 -4.40 13.66 29.87
N PHE A 12 -3.08 13.72 29.70
CA PHE A 12 -2.34 14.95 29.47
C PHE A 12 -1.52 14.80 28.19
N ASN A 13 -1.90 15.53 27.16
CA ASN A 13 -1.16 15.66 25.91
C ASN A 13 -0.38 16.97 25.92
N GLY A 14 0.87 16.96 25.48
CA GLY A 14 1.68 18.17 25.40
C GLY A 14 3.08 17.95 24.83
N VAL A 15 3.86 19.03 24.80
CA VAL A 15 5.28 19.01 24.39
C VAL A 15 6.15 19.27 25.60
N ASN A 16 6.53 18.19 26.28
CA ASN A 16 7.25 18.27 27.54
C ASN A 16 8.62 18.94 27.34
N GLY A 17 8.94 19.93 28.17
CA GLY A 17 10.16 20.74 28.09
C GLY A 17 10.08 21.96 27.18
N ALA A 18 9.04 22.09 26.34
CA ALA A 18 8.89 23.24 25.42
C ALA A 18 7.68 24.12 25.76
N SER A 19 6.59 23.55 26.29
CA SER A 19 5.39 24.29 26.65
C SER A 19 4.69 23.67 27.87
N ASP A 20 4.15 24.52 28.73
CA ASP A 20 3.31 24.11 29.85
C ASP A 20 1.85 23.86 29.44
N ASN A 21 1.48 24.20 28.20
CA ASN A 21 0.14 23.96 27.67
C ASN A 21 -0.12 22.46 27.57
N LYS A 22 -1.26 22.05 28.13
CA LYS A 22 -1.71 20.66 28.17
C LYS A 22 -3.15 20.58 27.71
N SER A 23 -3.51 19.47 27.07
CA SER A 23 -4.89 19.16 26.72
C SER A 23 -5.21 17.71 27.02
N GLY A 24 -6.47 17.43 27.31
CA GLY A 24 -6.95 16.06 27.43
C GLY A 24 -8.17 15.92 28.33
N PRO A 25 -8.84 14.77 28.25
CA PRO A 25 -10.03 14.49 29.05
C PRO A 25 -9.68 14.01 30.47
N LYS A 26 -10.66 14.18 31.36
CA LYS A 26 -10.72 13.60 32.69
C LYS A 26 -12.09 12.95 32.90
N VAL A 27 -12.06 11.68 33.26
CA VAL A 27 -13.22 10.89 33.67
C VAL A 27 -13.17 10.69 35.18
N SER A 28 -14.28 10.89 35.88
CA SER A 28 -14.42 10.55 37.30
C SER A 28 -15.74 9.82 37.51
N CYS A 29 -15.72 8.69 38.21
CA CYS A 29 -16.91 7.87 38.49
C CYS A 29 -16.81 7.23 39.88
N LYS A 30 -17.95 6.93 40.49
CA LYS A 30 -18.04 5.91 41.53
C LYS A 30 -18.22 4.55 40.88
N VAL A 31 -17.48 3.56 41.36
CA VAL A 31 -17.48 2.20 40.80
C VAL A 31 -17.85 1.23 41.92
N GLU A 32 -18.99 0.58 41.78
CA GLU A 32 -19.44 -0.49 42.66
C GLU A 32 -19.13 -1.85 42.02
N VAL A 33 -18.42 -2.70 42.75
CA VAL A 33 -18.12 -4.07 42.35
C VAL A 33 -18.85 -5.01 43.30
N GLU A 34 -19.89 -5.68 42.79
CA GLU A 34 -20.60 -6.75 43.50
C GLU A 34 -19.99 -8.10 43.11
N VAL A 35 -19.67 -8.92 44.11
CA VAL A 35 -19.19 -10.30 43.89
C VAL A 35 -20.28 -11.26 44.34
N PRO A 36 -21.18 -11.69 43.43
CA PRO A 36 -22.26 -12.64 43.74
C PRO A 36 -21.77 -14.09 43.87
N GLN A 37 -20.77 -14.48 43.07
CA GLN A 37 -20.17 -15.82 43.09
C GLN A 37 -18.64 -15.71 43.01
N THR A 38 -17.93 -16.76 43.44
CA THR A 38 -16.48 -16.82 43.27
C THR A 38 -16.13 -16.72 41.78
N CYS A 39 -15.20 -15.84 41.44
CA CYS A 39 -14.78 -15.57 40.06
C CYS A 39 -15.79 -14.85 39.15
N SER A 40 -16.88 -14.31 39.68
CA SER A 40 -17.86 -13.51 38.92
C SER A 40 -18.13 -12.19 39.62
N PHE A 41 -18.25 -11.11 38.87
CA PHE A 41 -18.51 -9.78 39.40
C PHE A 41 -19.47 -8.99 38.52
N ILE A 42 -20.22 -8.10 39.16
CA ILE A 42 -21.08 -7.10 38.51
C ILE A 42 -20.47 -5.75 38.81
N LEU A 43 -20.08 -5.01 37.77
CA LEU A 43 -19.53 -3.67 37.87
C LEU A 43 -20.61 -2.64 37.53
N ARG A 44 -20.87 -1.71 38.44
CA ARG A 44 -21.79 -0.60 38.24
C ARG A 44 -21.05 0.71 38.38
N THR A 45 -21.19 1.56 37.37
CA THR A 45 -20.66 2.93 37.42
C THR A 45 -21.77 3.90 37.74
N THR A 46 -21.57 4.77 38.73
CA THR A 46 -22.51 5.82 39.13
C THR A 46 -21.76 7.13 39.31
N GLU A 47 -22.48 8.25 39.35
CA GLU A 47 -21.89 9.58 39.56
C GLU A 47 -20.70 9.87 38.62
N CYS A 48 -20.81 9.41 37.37
CA CYS A 48 -19.81 9.66 36.35
C CYS A 48 -19.80 11.14 35.93
N SER A 49 -18.65 11.61 35.46
CA SER A 49 -18.47 12.92 34.85
C SER A 49 -17.31 12.88 33.86
N LEU A 50 -17.47 13.60 32.75
CA LEU A 50 -16.49 13.83 31.72
C LEU A 50 -16.17 15.33 31.66
N SER A 51 -14.89 15.63 31.84
CA SER A 51 -14.36 16.99 31.80
C SER A 51 -13.15 17.06 30.88
N GLU A 52 -12.83 18.25 30.39
CA GLU A 52 -11.66 18.50 29.56
C GLU A 52 -10.82 19.65 30.12
N ILE A 53 -9.51 19.59 29.91
CA ILE A 53 -8.61 20.68 30.24
C ILE A 53 -8.87 21.83 29.26
N PHE A 54 -9.17 23.01 29.80
CA PHE A 54 -9.36 24.22 28.98
C PHE A 54 -8.27 25.28 29.19
N ASP A 55 -7.55 25.21 30.31
CA ASP A 55 -6.45 26.14 30.62
C ASP A 55 -5.52 25.55 31.69
N VAL A 56 -4.42 26.23 31.98
CA VAL A 56 -3.45 25.91 33.03
C VAL A 56 -3.28 27.13 33.93
N ASP A 57 -3.34 26.94 35.26
CA ASP A 57 -3.16 28.03 36.22
C ASP A 57 -1.69 28.48 36.34
N GLU A 58 -1.45 29.59 37.04
CA GLU A 58 -0.09 30.14 37.27
C GLU A 58 0.84 29.18 38.03
N ALA A 59 0.28 28.18 38.72
CA ALA A 59 1.02 27.16 39.44
C ALA A 59 1.25 25.89 38.60
N GLY A 60 0.80 25.86 37.34
CA GLY A 60 0.97 24.73 36.41
C GLY A 60 -0.09 23.63 36.55
N ASN A 61 -1.17 23.85 37.30
CA ASN A 61 -2.26 22.89 37.45
C ASN A 61 -3.28 23.02 36.33
N SER A 62 -3.80 21.90 35.87
CA SER A 62 -4.82 21.86 34.82
C SER A 62 -6.18 22.32 35.34
N LEU A 63 -6.79 23.28 34.64
CA LEU A 63 -8.15 23.75 34.88
C LEU A 63 -9.13 23.00 33.99
N TYR A 64 -10.21 22.49 34.59
CA TYR A 64 -11.17 21.60 33.93
C TYR A 64 -12.54 22.25 33.77
N ARG A 65 -13.20 21.97 32.64
CA ARG A 65 -14.61 22.29 32.38
C ARG A 65 -15.37 21.03 31.95
N PRO A 66 -16.70 20.96 32.11
CA PRO A 66 -17.49 19.87 31.55
C PRO A 66 -17.26 19.74 30.04
N ALA A 67 -17.07 18.51 29.56
CA ALA A 67 -16.87 18.26 28.14
C ALA A 67 -18.21 18.36 27.37
N ALA A 68 -18.13 18.65 26.07
CA ALA A 68 -19.29 18.54 25.19
C ALA A 68 -19.78 17.07 25.18
N GLY A 69 -21.02 16.84 25.64
CA GLY A 69 -21.61 15.51 25.74
C GLY A 69 -21.46 14.81 27.10
N ASP A 70 -21.04 15.50 28.17
CA ASP A 70 -20.99 14.94 29.54
C ASP A 70 -22.32 14.30 29.98
N GLU A 71 -23.46 14.91 29.66
CA GLU A 71 -24.78 14.35 29.99
C GLU A 71 -25.03 13.00 29.30
N ALA A 72 -24.81 12.92 27.98
CA ALA A 72 -24.93 11.67 27.24
C ALA A 72 -23.94 10.60 27.71
N PHE A 73 -22.71 11.01 28.09
CA PHE A 73 -21.72 10.12 28.68
C PHE A 73 -22.20 9.55 30.01
N ARG A 74 -22.79 10.39 30.87
CA ARG A 74 -23.34 9.97 32.17
C ARG A 74 -24.47 8.97 32.01
N ASP A 75 -25.36 9.21 31.05
CA ASP A 75 -26.51 8.34 30.80
C ASP A 75 -26.10 6.98 30.25
N ALA A 76 -25.03 6.91 29.44
CA ALA A 76 -24.55 5.67 28.85
C ALA A 76 -23.71 4.79 29.82
N MET A 77 -23.16 5.36 30.89
CA MET A 77 -22.33 4.65 31.86
C MET A 77 -23.17 3.80 32.82
N ILE A 78 -23.65 2.65 32.35
CA ILE A 78 -24.47 1.69 33.13
C ILE A 78 -23.68 0.37 33.41
N THR A 79 -24.33 -0.70 33.82
CA THR A 79 -23.73 -1.92 34.38
C THR A 79 -22.92 -2.69 33.34
N VAL A 80 -21.87 -3.40 33.76
CA VAL A 80 -21.22 -4.48 32.98
C VAL A 80 -21.00 -5.66 33.90
N GLU A 81 -21.34 -6.85 33.43
CA GLU A 81 -21.07 -8.10 34.14
C GLU A 81 -19.79 -8.76 33.62
N GLY A 82 -19.08 -9.50 34.46
CA GLY A 82 -17.85 -10.17 34.04
C GLY A 82 -17.40 -11.32 34.91
N ASP A 83 -16.52 -12.14 34.35
CA ASP A 83 -15.86 -13.25 35.05
C ASP A 83 -14.33 -13.07 35.11
N LEU A 84 -13.67 -13.83 35.99
CA LEU A 84 -12.21 -13.83 36.09
C LEU A 84 -11.51 -14.47 34.87
N GLN A 85 -12.23 -15.05 33.90
CA GLN A 85 -11.68 -15.44 32.60
C GLN A 85 -11.63 -14.26 31.62
N VAL A 86 -11.87 -13.03 32.09
CA VAL A 86 -11.73 -11.79 31.32
C VAL A 86 -12.80 -11.68 30.23
N LYS A 87 -13.98 -12.28 30.51
CA LYS A 87 -15.18 -12.14 29.71
C LYS A 87 -16.06 -11.05 30.29
N LEU A 88 -16.61 -10.23 29.40
CA LEU A 88 -17.51 -9.14 29.72
C LEU A 88 -18.86 -9.39 29.05
N TYR A 89 -19.93 -9.03 29.74
CA TYR A 89 -21.31 -9.11 29.29
C TYR A 89 -21.91 -7.72 29.44
N PRO A 90 -21.70 -6.83 28.45
CA PRO A 90 -22.33 -5.52 28.42
C PRO A 90 -23.79 -5.59 28.00
N GLU A 91 -24.55 -4.54 28.32
CA GLU A 91 -25.93 -4.38 27.86
C GLU A 91 -26.01 -4.38 26.33
N ASP A 92 -27.14 -4.87 25.80
CA ASP A 92 -27.44 -4.78 24.37
C ASP A 92 -27.36 -3.32 23.89
N ASP A 93 -26.73 -3.11 22.73
CA ASP A 93 -26.50 -1.79 22.11
C ASP A 93 -25.57 -0.82 22.87
N GLU A 94 -24.78 -1.26 23.85
CA GLU A 94 -23.79 -0.39 24.51
C GLU A 94 -22.77 0.18 23.50
N PRO A 95 -22.58 1.52 23.44
CA PRO A 95 -21.60 2.12 22.53
C PRO A 95 -20.17 1.66 22.82
N VAL A 96 -19.42 1.29 21.78
CA VAL A 96 -18.07 0.71 21.89
C VAL A 96 -17.10 1.62 22.66
N ASN A 97 -17.20 2.94 22.49
CA ASN A 97 -16.38 3.90 23.22
C ASN A 97 -16.67 3.89 24.74
N ILE A 98 -17.93 3.70 25.14
CA ILE A 98 -18.32 3.60 26.54
C ILE A 98 -17.83 2.26 27.14
N LEU A 99 -18.03 1.16 26.40
CA LEU A 99 -17.52 -0.14 26.79
C LEU A 99 -15.99 -0.13 26.97
N ASN A 100 -15.25 0.55 26.08
CA ASN A 100 -13.80 0.70 26.21
C ASN A 100 -13.38 1.47 27.48
N ILE A 101 -14.17 2.45 27.94
CA ILE A 101 -13.93 3.13 29.21
C ILE A 101 -14.14 2.17 30.38
N LYS A 102 -15.23 1.37 30.35
CA LYS A 102 -15.49 0.35 31.38
C LYS A 102 -14.42 -0.74 31.39
N ARG A 103 -13.94 -1.18 30.22
CA ARG A 103 -12.77 -2.07 30.09
C ARG A 103 -11.52 -1.50 30.76
N GLY A 104 -11.28 -0.19 30.63
CA GLY A 104 -10.22 0.51 31.35
C GLY A 104 -10.38 0.44 32.88
N ILE A 105 -11.60 0.64 33.39
CA ILE A 105 -11.91 0.51 34.83
C ILE A 105 -11.65 -0.93 35.30
N VAL A 106 -12.19 -1.93 34.60
CA VAL A 106 -11.99 -3.35 34.91
C VAL A 106 -10.50 -3.70 34.89
N SER A 107 -9.76 -3.26 33.88
CA SER A 107 -8.31 -3.49 33.77
C SER A 107 -7.51 -2.89 34.93
N SER A 108 -8.01 -1.82 35.56
CA SER A 108 -7.37 -1.22 36.75
C SER A 108 -7.64 -2.00 38.05
N LEU A 109 -8.72 -2.79 38.09
CA LEU A 109 -9.17 -3.59 39.24
C LEU A 109 -8.63 -5.03 39.21
N ILE A 110 -8.28 -5.54 38.02
CA ILE A 110 -7.67 -6.87 37.87
C ILE A 110 -6.19 -6.79 38.23
N VAL A 111 -5.87 -7.22 39.45
CA VAL A 111 -4.48 -7.27 39.94
C VAL A 111 -4.10 -8.72 40.26
N PRO A 112 -2.92 -9.20 39.85
CA PRO A 112 -2.46 -10.55 40.15
C PRO A 112 -2.32 -10.79 41.65
N VAL A 113 -3.00 -11.85 42.12
CA VAL A 113 -2.87 -12.35 43.49
C VAL A 113 -1.61 -13.21 43.58
N MET A 114 -0.64 -12.79 44.39
CA MET A 114 0.57 -13.57 44.67
C MET A 114 0.32 -14.55 45.82
N GLU A 115 -0.37 -15.66 45.54
CA GLU A 115 -0.24 -16.88 46.36
C GLU A 115 0.74 -17.84 45.68
N GLU A 116 1.61 -18.47 46.48
CA GLU A 116 2.72 -19.30 46.03
C GLU A 116 2.27 -20.41 45.06
N ASP A 117 3.02 -20.54 43.96
CA ASP A 117 3.13 -21.71 43.08
C ASP A 117 1.90 -22.61 42.95
N LYS A 118 0.98 -22.29 42.02
CA LYS A 118 0.27 -23.25 41.12
C LYS A 118 -0.79 -22.53 40.27
N ASN A 119 -0.41 -22.10 39.06
CA ASN A 119 -1.16 -22.34 37.80
C ASN A 119 -0.66 -21.43 36.67
N LYS A 120 -0.02 -22.01 35.65
CA LYS A 120 0.40 -21.31 34.41
C LYS A 120 -0.78 -20.63 33.67
N ILE A 121 -2.01 -21.14 33.85
CA ILE A 121 -3.22 -20.58 33.23
C ILE A 121 -3.65 -19.26 33.91
N MET A 122 -3.49 -19.12 35.24
CA MET A 122 -3.81 -17.87 35.94
C MET A 122 -2.85 -16.75 35.55
N VAL A 123 -1.57 -17.06 35.29
CA VAL A 123 -0.57 -16.06 34.88
C VAL A 123 -0.95 -15.39 33.56
N ALA A 124 -1.44 -16.14 32.57
CA ALA A 124 -1.86 -15.58 31.27
C ALA A 124 -3.11 -14.68 31.38
N THR A 125 -4.08 -15.07 32.21
CA THR A 125 -5.30 -14.28 32.49
C THR A 125 -4.99 -13.00 33.27
N LEU A 126 -4.03 -13.05 34.20
CA LEU A 126 -3.58 -11.92 35.01
C LEU A 126 -2.66 -10.93 34.27
N THR A 127 -2.25 -11.27 33.04
CA THR A 127 -1.54 -10.37 32.11
C THR A 127 -2.45 -9.73 31.07
N SER A 128 -3.76 -10.03 31.08
CA SER A 128 -4.71 -9.40 30.18
C SER A 128 -5.07 -7.99 30.65
N THR A 129 -5.06 -7.07 29.71
CA THR A 129 -5.33 -5.65 29.92
C THR A 129 -6.26 -5.13 28.83
N VAL A 130 -6.61 -3.86 28.95
CA VAL A 130 -7.28 -3.09 27.88
C VAL A 130 -6.50 -3.09 26.55
N HIS A 131 -5.18 -3.31 26.61
CA HIS A 131 -4.26 -3.43 25.46
C HIS A 131 -4.00 -4.89 25.03
N GLY A 132 -4.77 -5.84 25.57
CA GLY A 132 -4.57 -7.28 25.34
C GLY A 132 -3.59 -7.91 26.35
N VAL A 133 -2.98 -9.02 25.97
CA VAL A 133 -1.99 -9.75 26.79
C VAL A 133 -0.64 -9.07 26.70
N CYS A 134 -0.17 -8.55 27.82
CA CYS A 134 1.09 -7.81 27.90
C CYS A 134 2.13 -8.55 28.75
N PRO A 135 3.40 -8.64 28.30
CA PRO A 135 4.50 -9.00 29.18
C PRO A 135 4.52 -8.06 30.38
N THR A 136 4.41 -8.63 31.58
CA THR A 136 4.21 -7.86 32.80
C THR A 136 5.27 -8.25 33.83
N ASP A 137 6.01 -7.27 34.30
CA ASP A 137 6.99 -7.42 35.37
C ASP A 137 6.38 -6.97 36.70
N PHE A 138 6.69 -7.72 37.76
CA PHE A 138 6.13 -7.52 39.09
C PHE A 138 7.23 -7.28 40.11
N THR A 139 7.07 -6.24 40.91
CA THR A 139 7.97 -5.91 42.02
C THR A 139 7.15 -5.78 43.30
N VAL A 140 7.47 -6.57 44.32
CA VAL A 140 6.86 -6.45 45.66
C VAL A 140 7.68 -5.44 46.46
N ASN A 141 7.10 -4.27 46.73
CA ASN A 141 7.77 -3.21 47.48
C ASN A 141 7.72 -3.46 48.98
N THR A 142 6.55 -3.90 49.48
CA THR A 142 6.32 -4.20 50.90
C THR A 142 5.51 -5.49 51.03
N ARG A 143 5.89 -6.32 52.00
CA ARG A 143 5.23 -7.58 52.32
C ARG A 143 5.04 -7.71 53.83
N GLU A 144 3.82 -8.04 54.23
CA GLU A 144 3.44 -8.49 55.57
C GLU A 144 3.00 -9.95 55.48
N ASP A 145 1.78 -10.29 55.90
CA ASP A 145 1.21 -11.63 55.67
C ASP A 145 0.93 -11.85 54.18
N ILE A 146 0.61 -10.77 53.46
CA ILE A 146 0.50 -10.71 52.00
C ILE A 146 1.40 -9.60 51.43
N ALA A 147 1.58 -9.56 50.11
CA ALA A 147 2.16 -8.40 49.45
C ALA A 147 1.20 -7.20 49.58
N THR A 148 1.56 -6.21 50.41
CA THR A 148 0.72 -5.04 50.72
C THR A 148 0.99 -3.86 49.80
N ASP A 149 2.15 -3.81 49.15
CA ASP A 149 2.53 -2.81 48.15
C ASP A 149 3.23 -3.49 46.95
N VAL A 150 2.64 -3.37 45.77
CA VAL A 150 3.09 -4.04 44.53
C VAL A 150 3.17 -3.03 43.39
N THR A 151 4.32 -2.99 42.72
CA THR A 151 4.51 -2.29 41.45
C THR A 151 4.44 -3.27 40.29
N VAL A 152 3.72 -2.88 39.25
CA VAL A 152 3.53 -3.62 38.00
C VAL A 152 4.01 -2.75 36.86
N THR A 153 4.96 -3.24 36.05
CA THR A 153 5.49 -2.52 34.90
C THR A 153 5.25 -3.30 33.61
N ARG A 154 4.86 -2.59 32.55
CA ARG A 154 4.55 -3.17 31.23
C ARG A 154 5.14 -2.32 30.12
N ASP A 155 5.73 -3.00 29.15
CA ASP A 155 6.08 -2.43 27.85
C ASP A 155 4.91 -2.66 26.90
N LEU A 156 4.17 -1.59 26.59
CA LEU A 156 2.93 -1.69 25.82
C LEU A 156 3.18 -2.05 24.36
N SER A 157 4.37 -1.73 23.84
CA SER A 157 4.76 -2.09 22.48
C SER A 157 4.82 -3.61 22.23
N LYS A 158 4.84 -4.41 23.31
CA LYS A 158 4.87 -5.87 23.29
C LYS A 158 3.53 -6.52 23.58
N CYS A 159 2.46 -5.76 23.78
CA CYS A 159 1.13 -6.33 23.96
C CYS A 159 0.55 -6.80 22.61
N ASP A 160 -0.22 -7.88 22.62
CA ASP A 160 -0.77 -8.50 21.39
C ASP A 160 -1.88 -7.68 20.71
N MET A 161 -2.58 -6.82 21.44
CA MET A 161 -3.63 -5.93 20.93
C MET A 161 -3.23 -4.45 20.93
N PHE A 162 -1.93 -4.15 21.08
CA PHE A 162 -1.39 -2.81 20.95
C PHE A 162 -0.76 -2.61 19.57
N PHE A 163 -1.49 -1.96 18.67
CA PHE A 163 -1.06 -1.74 17.29
C PHE A 163 -1.03 -0.27 16.90
N ALA A 164 0.00 0.09 16.12
CA ALA A 164 0.17 1.43 15.60
C ALA A 164 -1.00 1.82 14.70
N ARG A 165 -1.65 2.95 15.02
CA ARG A 165 -2.76 3.48 14.22
C ARG A 165 -2.24 4.06 12.90
N ARG A 166 -3.06 3.95 11.86
CA ARG A 166 -2.79 4.52 10.54
C ARG A 166 -3.65 5.76 10.36
N GLN A 167 -3.04 6.87 9.95
CA GLN A 167 -3.79 8.05 9.56
C GLN A 167 -4.34 7.90 8.13
N HIS A 168 -5.48 8.53 7.87
CA HIS A 168 -6.01 8.69 6.52
C HIS A 168 -4.98 9.39 5.63
N THR A 169 -4.72 8.82 4.46
CA THR A 169 -3.70 9.32 3.54
C THR A 169 -4.38 9.91 2.32
N SER A 170 -4.13 11.20 2.06
CA SER A 170 -4.58 11.87 0.85
C SER A 170 -3.92 11.23 -0.39
N PRO A 171 -4.65 10.98 -1.49
CA PRO A 171 -4.06 10.63 -2.78
C PRO A 171 -3.14 11.72 -3.33
N LEU A 172 -3.20 12.94 -2.79
CA LEU A 172 -2.32 14.06 -3.15
C LEU A 172 -1.06 14.13 -2.28
N ALA A 173 -0.88 13.23 -1.32
CA ALA A 173 0.29 13.25 -0.46
C ALA A 173 1.57 12.97 -1.28
N LEU A 174 2.53 13.90 -1.24
CA LEU A 174 3.83 13.76 -1.90
C LEU A 174 4.63 12.58 -1.35
N ILE A 175 4.47 12.29 -0.05
CA ILE A 175 5.07 11.16 0.62
C ILE A 175 3.95 10.28 1.15
N THR A 176 3.65 9.22 0.41
CA THR A 176 2.69 8.19 0.83
C THR A 176 3.42 7.09 1.61
N GLY A 177 2.76 6.52 2.62
CA GLY A 177 3.26 5.34 3.32
C GLY A 177 4.21 5.58 4.50
N MET A 178 4.76 6.79 4.73
CA MET A 178 5.59 7.08 5.92
C MET A 178 4.79 7.18 7.23
N ASN A 179 3.49 7.48 7.16
CA ASN A 179 2.66 7.66 8.36
C ASN A 179 2.67 6.42 9.28
N PHE A 180 2.72 5.22 8.70
CA PHE A 180 2.69 3.97 9.48
C PHE A 180 4.05 3.62 10.13
N PRO A 181 5.19 3.70 9.43
CA PRO A 181 6.50 3.62 10.09
C PRO A 181 6.67 4.66 11.21
N LEU A 182 6.23 5.91 10.99
CA LEU A 182 6.31 6.95 12.01
C LEU A 182 5.41 6.66 13.23
N SER A 183 4.21 6.11 13.04
CA SER A 183 3.35 5.75 14.16
C SER A 183 3.88 4.56 14.98
N LYS A 184 4.82 3.78 14.45
CA LYS A 184 5.59 2.78 15.20
C LYS A 184 6.75 3.37 16.00
N MET A 185 7.11 4.63 15.79
CA MET A 185 8.16 5.32 16.53
C MET A 185 7.60 6.02 17.78
N ILE A 186 6.64 5.38 18.45
CA ILE A 186 6.07 5.84 19.71
C ILE A 186 6.44 4.80 20.77
N ASP A 187 7.30 5.19 21.71
CA ASP A 187 7.62 4.37 22.86
C ASP A 187 6.49 4.49 23.90
N SER A 188 6.04 3.35 24.45
CA SER A 188 4.83 3.26 25.25
C SER A 188 5.03 2.31 26.42
N ALA A 189 4.94 2.84 27.65
CA ALA A 189 5.13 2.07 28.87
C ALA A 189 4.08 2.41 29.93
N GLN A 190 3.72 1.42 30.74
CA GLN A 190 2.76 1.56 31.84
C GLN A 190 3.37 1.08 33.15
N THR A 191 3.16 1.84 34.22
CA THR A 191 3.56 1.51 35.59
C THR A 191 2.37 1.69 36.53
N CYS A 192 1.97 0.62 37.22
CA CYS A 192 0.88 0.63 38.19
C CYS A 192 1.39 0.30 39.59
N ASN A 193 0.94 1.06 40.59
CA ASN A 193 1.23 0.81 41.99
C ASN A 193 -0.05 0.48 42.74
N TYR A 194 -0.09 -0.69 43.36
CA TYR A 194 -1.25 -1.23 44.06
C TYR A 194 -0.98 -1.40 45.55
N LYS A 195 -1.99 -1.12 46.36
CA LYS A 195 -1.98 -1.34 47.80
C LYS A 195 -3.11 -2.27 48.23
N PHE A 196 -2.82 -3.12 49.21
CA PHE A 196 -3.75 -4.13 49.72
C PHE A 196 -3.90 -4.02 51.24
N ASP A 197 -5.11 -4.32 51.73
CA ASP A 197 -5.37 -4.45 53.17
C ASP A 197 -4.83 -5.80 53.65
N ASN A 198 -3.89 -5.79 54.59
CA ASN A 198 -3.24 -7.02 55.07
C ASN A 198 -4.23 -7.98 55.75
N GLN A 199 -5.22 -7.48 56.49
CA GLN A 199 -6.16 -8.31 57.24
C GLN A 199 -7.31 -8.83 56.37
N LYS A 200 -7.87 -7.95 55.54
CA LYS A 200 -9.04 -8.26 54.70
C LYS A 200 -8.68 -8.81 53.32
N LYS A 201 -7.39 -8.74 52.94
CA LYS A 201 -6.82 -9.28 51.70
C LYS A 201 -7.48 -8.78 50.40
N HIS A 202 -7.95 -7.54 50.38
CA HIS A 202 -8.50 -6.89 49.18
C HIS A 202 -7.72 -5.63 48.84
N MET A 203 -7.79 -5.21 47.57
CA MET A 203 -7.17 -3.97 47.11
C MET A 203 -7.80 -2.76 47.81
N THR A 204 -6.97 -1.81 48.23
CA THR A 204 -7.39 -0.54 48.84
C THR A 204 -7.16 0.64 47.91
N SER A 205 -6.10 0.62 47.10
CA SER A 205 -5.87 1.64 46.07
C SER A 205 -5.00 1.12 44.93
N GLY A 206 -5.18 1.69 43.75
CA GLY A 206 -4.33 1.49 42.58
C GLY A 206 -4.05 2.81 41.87
N VAL A 207 -2.81 3.06 41.47
CA VAL A 207 -2.42 4.23 40.67
C VAL A 207 -1.60 3.75 39.47
N CYS A 208 -2.15 3.87 38.27
CA CYS A 208 -1.47 3.55 37.03
C CYS A 208 -1.07 4.82 36.28
N THR A 209 0.16 4.83 35.77
CA THR A 209 0.72 5.87 34.93
C THR A 209 1.19 5.23 33.63
N GLU A 210 0.60 5.64 32.51
CA GLU A 210 0.94 5.20 31.17
C GLU A 210 1.49 6.39 30.38
N LYS A 211 2.64 6.20 29.75
CA LYS A 211 3.39 7.25 29.05
C LYS A 211 3.63 6.82 27.61
N HIS A 212 3.28 7.70 26.68
CA HIS A 212 3.60 7.57 25.26
C HIS A 212 4.50 8.73 24.85
N ILE A 213 5.62 8.45 24.18
CA ILE A 213 6.54 9.48 23.68
C ILE A 213 6.89 9.26 22.21
N PHE A 214 6.77 10.32 21.42
CA PHE A 214 7.13 10.29 20.01
C PHE A 214 8.65 10.45 19.84
N LEU A 215 9.31 9.36 19.45
CA LEU A 215 10.77 9.23 19.48
C LEU A 215 11.54 10.16 18.53
N PRO A 216 11.11 10.41 17.27
CA PRO A 216 11.91 11.13 16.27
C PRO A 216 12.32 12.56 16.66
N LEU A 217 11.61 13.18 17.61
CA LEU A 217 11.89 14.52 18.12
C LEU A 217 12.04 14.51 19.65
N SER A 218 12.31 13.35 20.24
CA SER A 218 12.47 13.21 21.69
C SER A 218 13.93 13.34 22.12
N SER A 219 14.13 13.78 23.35
CA SER A 219 15.43 13.77 24.03
C SER A 219 15.30 13.04 25.36
N GLN A 220 16.27 12.18 25.66
CA GLN A 220 16.37 11.42 26.91
C GLN A 220 15.10 10.61 27.27
N ASN A 221 14.27 10.26 26.29
CA ASN A 221 12.96 9.61 26.47
C ASN A 221 12.03 10.35 27.47
N GLU A 222 12.25 11.66 27.65
CA GLU A 222 11.52 12.49 28.61
C GLU A 222 10.92 13.74 27.98
N TYR A 223 11.69 14.41 27.12
CA TYR A 223 11.31 15.65 26.47
C TYR A 223 10.82 15.39 25.05
N GLY A 224 9.80 16.12 24.63
CA GLY A 224 9.19 15.98 23.31
C GLY A 224 7.67 15.84 23.36
N ILE A 225 7.09 15.48 22.21
CA ILE A 225 5.64 15.25 22.09
C ILE A 225 5.30 13.98 22.87
N SER A 226 4.43 14.12 23.88
CA SER A 226 4.09 13.03 24.77
C SER A 226 2.65 13.08 25.24
N THR A 227 2.14 11.89 25.59
CA THR A 227 0.85 11.69 26.23
C THR A 227 1.07 10.95 27.54
N LEU A 228 0.54 11.47 28.63
CA LEU A 228 0.54 10.85 29.95
C LEU A 228 -0.89 10.52 30.36
N VAL A 229 -1.19 9.26 30.63
CA VAL A 229 -2.47 8.80 31.14
C VAL A 229 -2.26 8.39 32.59
N LYS A 230 -3.05 8.97 33.50
CA LYS A 230 -3.04 8.64 34.93
C LYS A 230 -4.40 8.10 35.35
N GLN A 231 -4.43 6.87 35.83
CA GLN A 231 -5.61 6.24 36.41
C GLN A 231 -5.42 6.07 37.91
N THR A 232 -6.48 6.30 38.67
CA THR A 232 -6.49 6.17 40.13
C THR A 232 -7.80 5.52 40.55
N VAL A 233 -7.69 4.46 41.35
CA VAL A 233 -8.82 3.75 41.96
C VAL A 233 -8.58 3.68 43.46
N THR A 234 -9.55 4.08 44.28
CA THR A 234 -9.42 4.11 45.74
C THR A 234 -10.67 3.58 46.41
N LEU A 235 -10.53 2.58 47.28
CA LEU A 235 -11.62 1.97 48.01
C LEU A 235 -12.20 2.97 49.03
N ARG A 236 -13.52 3.13 49.01
CA ARG A 236 -14.27 3.96 49.97
C ARG A 236 -14.92 3.13 51.04
N GLU A 237 -15.67 2.11 50.64
CA GLU A 237 -16.44 1.29 51.56
C GLU A 237 -16.62 -0.14 51.08
N THR A 238 -16.97 -1.01 52.02
CA THR A 238 -17.28 -2.42 51.79
C THR A 238 -18.57 -2.77 52.51
N SER A 239 -19.49 -3.44 51.84
CA SER A 239 -20.79 -3.82 52.40
C SER A 239 -21.17 -5.26 52.04
N LYS A 240 -22.02 -5.88 52.85
CA LYS A 240 -22.55 -7.21 52.57
C LYS A 240 -23.79 -7.09 51.69
N ILE A 241 -23.90 -7.97 50.70
CA ILE A 241 -25.04 -8.08 49.79
C ILE A 241 -25.66 -9.47 49.96
N ASN A 242 -26.97 -9.57 49.70
CA ASN A 242 -27.67 -10.86 49.63
C ASN A 242 -27.37 -11.54 48.31
N ASP A 243 -27.42 -12.88 48.28
CA ASP A 243 -27.17 -13.69 47.08
C ASP A 243 -28.04 -13.21 45.91
N ARG A 244 -27.36 -12.78 44.86
CA ARG A 244 -27.94 -12.53 43.53
C ARG A 244 -27.47 -13.64 42.59
N ILE A 245 -28.34 -14.06 41.70
CA ILE A 245 -27.98 -14.96 40.60
C ILE A 245 -27.28 -14.10 39.55
N PHE A 246 -26.09 -14.53 39.15
CA PHE A 246 -25.38 -13.98 38.00
C PHE A 246 -25.89 -14.75 36.77
N ASP A 247 -26.66 -14.09 35.91
CA ASP A 247 -27.26 -14.69 34.73
C ASP A 247 -26.34 -14.43 33.53
N HIS A 248 -26.05 -15.44 32.72
CA HIS A 248 -25.11 -15.28 31.60
C HIS A 248 -25.89 -14.86 30.36
N GLU A 249 -25.81 -13.59 29.98
CA GLU A 249 -26.31 -13.14 28.69
C GLU A 249 -25.43 -13.66 27.53
N ASP A 250 -26.02 -13.80 26.33
CA ASP A 250 -25.33 -14.29 25.14
C ASP A 250 -24.34 -13.26 24.53
N ASN A 251 -24.33 -12.01 25.01
CA ASN A 251 -23.52 -10.90 24.48
C ASN A 251 -22.06 -10.92 24.99
N LEU A 252 -21.33 -11.99 24.69
CA LEU A 252 -19.94 -12.18 25.13
C LEU A 252 -18.96 -11.20 24.45
N LYS A 253 -18.21 -10.43 25.26
CA LYS A 253 -17.08 -9.57 24.85
C LYS A 253 -15.81 -9.87 25.65
N TYR A 254 -14.67 -9.40 25.16
CA TYR A 254 -13.37 -9.49 25.83
C TYR A 254 -12.92 -8.14 26.41
N LEU A 255 -11.93 -8.16 27.30
CA LEU A 255 -11.38 -6.95 27.96
C LEU A 255 -10.57 -6.04 27.04
N SER A 256 -9.90 -6.58 26.02
CA SER A 256 -9.15 -5.77 25.06
C SER A 256 -10.08 -4.78 24.35
N MET A 257 -9.58 -3.57 24.09
CA MET A 257 -10.38 -2.55 23.39
C MET A 257 -10.71 -2.97 21.97
N ASP A 258 -11.93 -2.62 21.56
CA ASP A 258 -12.33 -2.66 20.16
C ASP A 258 -12.02 -1.31 19.50
N VAL A 259 -11.82 -1.35 18.19
CA VAL A 259 -11.63 -0.14 17.38
C VAL A 259 -12.97 0.58 17.27
N VAL A 260 -12.97 1.86 17.63
CA VAL A 260 -14.12 2.76 17.43
C VAL A 260 -13.95 3.45 16.08
N ASP A 261 -14.98 3.44 15.25
CA ASP A 261 -15.00 4.26 14.05
C ASP A 261 -15.13 5.73 14.43
N ASP A 262 -14.22 6.57 13.96
CA ASP A 262 -14.18 8.00 14.24
C ASP A 262 -15.23 8.74 13.38
N LYS A 263 -16.52 8.45 13.65
CA LYS A 263 -17.68 9.02 12.98
C LYS A 263 -18.35 10.07 13.85
N LEU A 264 -18.87 11.11 13.20
CA LEU A 264 -19.67 12.12 13.87
C LEU A 264 -20.95 11.48 14.44
N PRO A 265 -21.36 11.83 15.67
CA PRO A 265 -22.64 11.37 16.20
C PRO A 265 -23.83 11.78 15.33
N VAL A 266 -23.74 12.96 14.71
CA VAL A 266 -24.73 13.51 13.80
C VAL A 266 -24.25 13.35 12.36
N GLN A 267 -25.04 12.64 11.56
CA GLN A 267 -24.72 12.28 10.17
C GLN A 267 -25.51 13.15 9.19
N THR A 268 -25.18 14.44 9.08
CA THR A 268 -25.82 15.40 8.16
C THR A 268 -24.81 16.09 7.26
N THR A 269 -25.28 16.66 6.13
CA THR A 269 -24.43 17.39 5.18
C THR A 269 -24.19 18.85 5.60
N ASP A 270 -25.00 19.37 6.52
CA ASP A 270 -25.08 20.80 6.85
C ASP A 270 -23.74 21.42 7.23
N ALA A 271 -23.00 20.80 8.16
CA ALA A 271 -21.74 21.34 8.66
C ALA A 271 -20.70 21.49 7.53
N ALA A 272 -20.53 20.43 6.74
CA ALA A 272 -19.62 20.42 5.59
C ALA A 272 -20.04 21.45 4.53
N LEU A 273 -21.35 21.56 4.24
CA LEU A 273 -21.85 22.52 3.25
C LEU A 273 -21.67 23.98 3.69
N VAL A 274 -21.92 24.28 4.97
CA VAL A 274 -21.68 25.62 5.52
C VAL A 274 -20.20 25.98 5.42
N THR A 275 -19.30 25.10 5.85
CA THR A 275 -17.86 25.33 5.77
C THR A 275 -17.39 25.47 4.31
N MET A 276 -17.95 24.68 3.38
CA MET A 276 -17.69 24.77 1.94
C MET A 276 -18.13 26.11 1.34
N GLN A 277 -19.32 26.61 1.70
CA GLN A 277 -19.83 27.91 1.24
C GLN A 277 -18.98 29.07 1.77
N GLN A 278 -18.53 28.99 3.02
CA GLN A 278 -17.59 29.95 3.61
C GLN A 278 -16.27 29.98 2.82
N LEU A 279 -15.69 28.81 2.53
CA LEU A 279 -14.45 28.71 1.74
C LEU A 279 -14.60 29.27 0.33
N ASN A 280 -15.74 29.03 -0.31
CA ASN A 280 -16.00 29.50 -1.68
C ASN A 280 -16.14 31.02 -1.77
N THR A 281 -16.70 31.65 -0.72
CA THR A 281 -16.87 33.12 -0.68
C THR A 281 -15.69 33.84 -0.03
N LEU A 282 -14.76 33.14 0.63
CA LEU A 282 -13.65 33.72 1.38
C LEU A 282 -12.76 34.66 0.55
N SER A 283 -12.57 34.39 -0.76
CA SER A 283 -11.79 35.27 -1.65
C SER A 283 -12.41 36.66 -1.84
N GLN A 284 -13.66 36.85 -1.45
CA GLN A 284 -14.37 38.12 -1.47
C GLN A 284 -14.23 38.89 -0.15
N THR A 285 -13.53 38.31 0.83
CA THR A 285 -13.30 38.88 2.16
C THR A 285 -11.83 39.26 2.35
N ASN A 286 -11.52 40.00 3.41
CA ASN A 286 -10.14 40.28 3.82
C ASN A 286 -9.55 39.19 4.73
N GLN A 287 -10.27 38.09 4.98
CA GLN A 287 -9.89 37.00 5.91
C GLN A 287 -9.21 35.83 5.19
N GLY A 288 -8.35 36.13 4.21
CA GLY A 288 -7.71 35.09 3.39
C GLY A 288 -6.87 34.09 4.19
N GLU A 289 -6.36 34.51 5.34
CA GLU A 289 -5.61 33.72 6.32
C GLU A 289 -6.41 32.56 6.92
N GLU A 290 -7.74 32.66 7.01
CA GLU A 290 -8.60 31.62 7.58
C GLU A 290 -8.75 30.40 6.64
N ARG A 291 -8.36 30.53 5.37
CA ARG A 291 -8.57 29.51 4.33
C ARG A 291 -8.05 28.14 4.75
N ALA A 292 -6.84 28.08 5.31
CA ALA A 292 -6.21 26.82 5.69
C ALA A 292 -6.97 26.13 6.84
N ALA A 293 -7.36 26.90 7.86
CA ALA A 293 -8.12 26.40 9.01
C ALA A 293 -9.52 25.92 8.60
N LEU A 294 -10.23 26.70 7.79
CA LEU A 294 -11.55 26.33 7.26
C LEU A 294 -11.48 25.08 6.36
N PHE A 295 -10.44 24.95 5.53
CA PHE A 295 -10.25 23.77 4.69
C PHE A 295 -9.93 22.53 5.53
N ASN A 296 -9.10 22.66 6.57
CA ASN A 296 -8.86 21.58 7.53
C ASN A 296 -10.15 21.17 8.27
N LYS A 297 -10.99 22.14 8.64
CA LYS A 297 -12.29 21.91 9.25
C LYS A 297 -13.22 21.13 8.31
N LEU A 298 -13.36 21.57 7.05
CA LEU A 298 -14.16 20.86 6.04
C LEU A 298 -13.70 19.41 5.86
N VAL A 299 -12.40 19.19 5.74
CA VAL A 299 -11.83 17.84 5.61
C VAL A 299 -12.15 16.99 6.84
N SER A 300 -12.05 17.55 8.04
CA SER A 300 -12.35 16.84 9.30
C SER A 300 -13.83 16.50 9.43
N GLU A 301 -14.72 17.42 9.05
CA GLU A 301 -16.17 17.18 9.01
C GLU A 301 -16.50 16.02 8.06
N MET A 302 -15.93 16.00 6.85
CA MET A 302 -16.18 14.92 5.88
C MET A 302 -15.64 13.57 6.34
N ARG A 303 -14.51 13.52 7.06
CA ARG A 303 -13.92 12.26 7.56
C ARG A 303 -14.85 11.54 8.53
N GLY A 304 -15.61 12.30 9.32
CA GLY A 304 -16.57 11.76 10.27
C GLY A 304 -17.92 11.36 9.68
N LEU A 305 -18.13 11.53 8.37
CA LEU A 305 -19.39 11.15 7.72
C LEU A 305 -19.35 9.70 7.18
N ASN A 306 -20.52 9.10 7.08
CA ASN A 306 -20.76 7.78 6.49
C ASN A 306 -20.90 7.87 4.97
N VAL A 307 -20.75 6.73 4.29
CA VAL A 307 -20.66 6.64 2.82
C VAL A 307 -21.81 7.33 2.08
N ASP A 308 -23.04 7.17 2.57
CA ASP A 308 -24.22 7.76 1.92
C ASP A 308 -24.27 9.28 2.10
N VAL A 309 -23.92 9.77 3.29
CA VAL A 309 -23.93 11.21 3.61
C VAL A 309 -22.79 11.93 2.91
N VAL A 310 -21.58 11.35 2.85
CA VAL A 310 -20.48 11.90 2.03
C VAL A 310 -20.86 11.93 0.56
N GLY A 311 -21.57 10.91 0.07
CA GLY A 311 -22.09 10.87 -1.30
C GLY A 311 -23.04 12.04 -1.61
N SER A 312 -24.01 12.28 -0.73
CA SER A 312 -24.95 13.42 -0.85
C SER A 312 -24.22 14.76 -0.75
N ALA A 313 -23.34 14.92 0.25
CA ALA A 313 -22.53 16.11 0.43
C ALA A 313 -21.70 16.41 -0.82
N ALA A 314 -21.07 15.40 -1.42
CA ALA A 314 -20.28 15.57 -2.63
C ALA A 314 -21.10 16.12 -3.79
N VAL A 315 -22.34 15.65 -4.00
CA VAL A 315 -23.23 16.16 -5.05
C VAL A 315 -23.58 17.63 -4.82
N GLU A 316 -23.95 17.99 -3.59
CA GLU A 316 -24.29 19.36 -3.23
C GLU A 316 -23.08 20.30 -3.29
N MET A 317 -21.92 19.86 -2.80
CA MET A 317 -20.66 20.60 -2.85
C MET A 317 -20.19 20.84 -4.29
N MET A 318 -20.37 19.88 -5.20
CA MET A 318 -20.07 20.07 -6.63
C MET A 318 -20.87 21.24 -7.23
N ALA A 319 -22.12 21.42 -6.82
CA ALA A 319 -22.94 22.55 -7.26
C ALA A 319 -22.45 23.91 -6.72
N VAL A 320 -21.73 23.91 -5.59
CA VAL A 320 -21.12 25.11 -5.00
C VAL A 320 -19.79 25.44 -5.68
N SER A 321 -18.88 24.46 -5.77
CA SER A 321 -17.59 24.61 -6.44
C SER A 321 -16.96 23.25 -6.72
N GLU A 322 -16.82 22.91 -8.00
CA GLU A 322 -16.18 21.66 -8.43
C GLU A 322 -14.74 21.55 -7.90
N ALA A 323 -13.94 22.60 -8.09
CA ALA A 323 -12.52 22.61 -7.73
C ALA A 323 -12.28 22.39 -6.23
N LEU A 324 -13.07 23.05 -5.37
CA LEU A 324 -12.96 22.87 -3.92
C LEU A 324 -13.44 21.48 -3.49
N THR A 325 -14.47 20.94 -4.14
CA THR A 325 -15.00 19.60 -3.84
C THR A 325 -13.96 18.52 -4.13
N PHE A 326 -13.29 18.60 -5.29
CA PHE A 326 -12.20 17.69 -5.62
C PHE A 326 -11.04 17.76 -4.62
N GLN A 327 -10.62 18.97 -4.25
CA GLN A 327 -9.55 19.16 -3.27
C GLN A 327 -9.95 18.56 -1.91
N ALA A 328 -11.17 18.81 -1.45
CA ALA A 328 -11.65 18.31 -0.17
C ALA A 328 -11.74 16.77 -0.18
N LEU A 329 -12.36 16.17 -1.19
CA LEU A 329 -12.54 14.71 -1.29
C LEU A 329 -11.19 13.99 -1.40
N ALA A 330 -10.27 14.52 -2.21
CA ALA A 330 -8.92 13.98 -2.29
C ALA A 330 -8.19 14.12 -0.94
N GLN A 331 -8.23 15.30 -0.31
CA GLN A 331 -7.52 15.50 0.96
C GLN A 331 -8.11 14.67 2.13
N CYS A 332 -9.39 14.34 2.07
CA CYS A 332 -10.07 13.54 3.09
C CYS A 332 -9.45 12.15 3.28
N GLY A 333 -9.24 11.40 2.20
CA GLY A 333 -8.50 10.14 2.23
C GLY A 333 -9.15 8.98 3.01
N THR A 334 -10.40 9.11 3.45
CA THR A 334 -11.18 7.98 4.01
C THR A 334 -11.73 7.09 2.89
N PRO A 335 -12.10 5.83 3.19
CA PRO A 335 -12.81 4.98 2.24
C PRO A 335 -14.07 5.63 1.64
N GLU A 336 -14.85 6.34 2.46
CA GLU A 336 -16.10 7.01 2.08
C GLU A 336 -15.85 8.18 1.14
N CYS A 337 -14.86 9.02 1.45
CA CYS A 337 -14.47 10.13 0.58
C CYS A 337 -13.88 9.64 -0.75
N THR A 338 -13.11 8.54 -0.72
CA THR A 338 -12.57 7.92 -1.94
C THR A 338 -13.71 7.34 -2.79
N SER A 339 -14.71 6.70 -2.16
CA SER A 339 -15.92 6.23 -2.84
C SER A 339 -16.68 7.37 -3.52
N ALA A 340 -16.93 8.47 -2.79
CA ALA A 340 -17.58 9.65 -3.33
C ALA A 340 -16.77 10.27 -4.48
N LEU A 341 -15.44 10.37 -4.34
CA LEU A 341 -14.56 10.85 -5.40
C LEU A 341 -14.66 10.00 -6.68
N LEU A 342 -14.62 8.67 -6.55
CA LEU A 342 -14.78 7.75 -7.68
C LEU A 342 -16.19 7.80 -8.29
N LYS A 343 -17.23 8.08 -7.49
CA LYS A 343 -18.59 8.33 -8.00
C LYS A 343 -18.67 9.64 -8.79
N VAL A 344 -18.10 10.74 -8.28
CA VAL A 344 -18.05 12.03 -8.97
C VAL A 344 -17.29 11.92 -10.29
N LEU A 345 -16.15 11.22 -10.31
CA LEU A 345 -15.35 11.00 -11.52
C LEU A 345 -16.11 10.25 -12.63
N ARG A 346 -17.12 9.42 -12.29
CA ARG A 346 -17.97 8.74 -13.30
C ARG A 346 -18.92 9.67 -14.04
N ASN A 347 -19.19 10.85 -13.51
CA ASN A 347 -20.09 11.81 -14.15
C ASN A 347 -19.40 12.62 -15.26
N PHE A 348 -18.07 12.53 -15.36
CA PHE A 348 -17.30 13.18 -16.41
C PHE A 348 -17.41 12.41 -17.72
N ASP A 349 -17.16 13.10 -18.83
CA ASP A 349 -17.17 12.51 -20.17
C ASP A 349 -16.20 11.32 -20.24
N GLN A 350 -16.62 10.22 -20.88
CA GLN A 350 -15.80 9.02 -21.02
C GLN A 350 -14.48 9.27 -21.76
N SER A 351 -14.40 10.31 -22.59
CA SER A 351 -13.18 10.70 -23.30
C SER A 351 -12.19 11.51 -22.44
N ALA A 352 -12.56 11.94 -21.24
CA ALA A 352 -11.69 12.69 -20.35
C ALA A 352 -10.50 11.84 -19.88
N LEU A 353 -9.29 12.29 -20.21
CA LEU A 353 -8.03 11.62 -19.84
C LEU A 353 -7.67 11.88 -18.36
N GLU A 354 -8.18 12.96 -17.80
CA GLU A 354 -7.99 13.37 -16.41
C GLU A 354 -8.60 12.35 -15.45
N VAL A 355 -9.74 11.75 -15.83
CA VAL A 355 -10.39 10.68 -15.06
C VAL A 355 -9.49 9.45 -14.98
N ASP A 356 -8.89 9.05 -16.10
CA ASP A 356 -7.99 7.89 -16.16
C ASP A 356 -6.76 8.10 -15.27
N ALA A 357 -6.16 9.30 -15.32
CA ALA A 357 -5.02 9.66 -14.49
C ALA A 357 -5.37 9.66 -12.99
N ALA A 358 -6.52 10.25 -12.62
CA ALA A 358 -6.97 10.30 -11.23
C ALA A 358 -7.24 8.89 -10.67
N VAL A 359 -7.99 8.06 -11.39
CA VAL A 359 -8.29 6.68 -10.96
C VAL A 359 -7.01 5.86 -10.83
N TYR A 360 -6.07 6.01 -11.76
CA TYR A 360 -4.78 5.35 -11.69
C TYR A 360 -3.97 5.75 -10.45
N ALA A 361 -3.88 7.05 -10.15
CA ALA A 361 -3.22 7.54 -8.95
C ALA A 361 -3.85 6.98 -7.66
N ILE A 362 -5.19 6.92 -7.60
CA ILE A 362 -5.91 6.32 -6.46
C ILE A 362 -5.56 4.82 -6.34
N GLY A 363 -5.46 4.08 -7.44
CA GLY A 363 -5.02 2.67 -7.46
C GLY A 363 -3.61 2.42 -6.92
N LEU A 364 -2.77 3.45 -6.88
CA LEU A 364 -1.41 3.37 -6.34
C LEU A 364 -1.34 3.59 -4.82
N LEU A 365 -2.44 3.94 -4.14
CA LEU A 365 -2.47 4.04 -2.68
C LEU A 365 -2.07 2.72 -2.01
N PRO A 366 -1.32 2.76 -0.89
CA PRO A 366 -0.72 1.55 -0.30
C PRO A 366 -1.73 0.63 0.39
N ASN A 367 -2.85 1.16 0.90
CA ASN A 367 -3.80 0.42 1.73
C ASN A 367 -5.23 0.57 1.17
N PRO A 368 -5.57 -0.12 0.08
CA PRO A 368 -6.93 -0.07 -0.45
C PRO A 368 -7.91 -0.73 0.51
N SER A 369 -9.11 -0.15 0.63
CA SER A 369 -10.22 -0.77 1.36
C SER A 369 -11.06 -1.66 0.44
N ARG A 370 -11.86 -2.55 1.03
CA ARG A 370 -12.90 -3.31 0.29
C ARG A 370 -13.80 -2.39 -0.54
N LEU A 371 -14.26 -1.28 0.05
CA LEU A 371 -15.09 -0.28 -0.63
C LEU A 371 -14.38 0.32 -1.86
N MET A 372 -13.09 0.64 -1.75
CA MET A 372 -12.30 1.15 -2.86
C MET A 372 -12.18 0.13 -4.00
N VAL A 373 -11.95 -1.16 -3.72
CA VAL A 373 -11.92 -2.21 -4.75
C VAL A 373 -13.27 -2.35 -5.44
N LYS A 374 -14.38 -2.32 -4.68
CA LYS A 374 -15.74 -2.34 -5.23
C LYS A 374 -15.98 -1.16 -6.17
N ASP A 375 -15.61 0.05 -5.78
CA ASP A 375 -15.78 1.24 -6.64
C ASP A 375 -14.85 1.23 -7.86
N MET A 376 -13.63 0.70 -7.73
CA MET A 376 -12.72 0.51 -8.87
C MET A 376 -13.23 -0.52 -9.86
N LEU A 377 -13.87 -1.59 -9.38
CA LEU A 377 -14.54 -2.54 -10.26
C LEU A 377 -15.67 -1.85 -11.04
N ALA A 378 -16.47 -1.02 -10.37
CA ALA A 378 -17.49 -0.23 -11.05
C ALA A 378 -16.90 0.77 -12.06
N MET A 379 -15.74 1.38 -11.78
CA MET A 379 -15.01 2.20 -12.76
C MET A 379 -14.58 1.39 -13.98
N ALA A 380 -14.00 0.21 -13.77
CA ALA A 380 -13.54 -0.65 -14.86
C ALA A 380 -14.71 -1.16 -15.73
N GLN A 381 -15.85 -1.48 -15.11
CA GLN A 381 -17.08 -1.85 -15.81
C GLN A 381 -17.64 -0.69 -16.64
N TYR A 382 -17.54 0.54 -16.14
CA TYR A 382 -17.98 1.74 -16.84
C TYR A 382 -17.06 2.14 -18.01
N LYS A 383 -15.74 2.10 -17.78
CA LYS A 383 -14.71 2.47 -18.77
C LYS A 383 -13.49 1.55 -18.64
N GLN A 384 -13.27 0.72 -19.65
CA GLN A 384 -12.19 -0.27 -19.71
C GLN A 384 -10.88 0.34 -20.22
N SER A 385 -10.56 1.56 -19.79
CA SER A 385 -9.29 2.19 -20.14
C SER A 385 -8.14 1.48 -19.43
N LYS A 386 -6.98 1.49 -20.09
CA LYS A 386 -5.77 0.88 -19.58
C LYS A 386 -5.39 1.37 -18.18
N PRO A 387 -5.37 2.68 -17.87
CA PRO A 387 -5.06 3.15 -16.51
C PRO A 387 -6.07 2.65 -15.48
N ILE A 388 -7.38 2.64 -15.79
CA ILE A 388 -8.41 2.16 -14.85
C ILE A 388 -8.25 0.66 -14.56
N MET A 389 -7.99 -0.15 -15.59
CA MET A 389 -7.78 -1.59 -15.44
C MET A 389 -6.53 -1.90 -14.61
N TYR A 390 -5.43 -1.17 -14.80
CA TYR A 390 -4.24 -1.30 -13.94
C TYR A 390 -4.49 -0.81 -12.52
N ALA A 391 -5.25 0.26 -12.32
CA ALA A 391 -5.64 0.76 -11.00
C ALA A 391 -6.37 -0.32 -10.20
N LEU A 392 -7.38 -0.95 -10.81
CA LEU A 392 -8.10 -2.07 -10.22
C LEU A 392 -7.15 -3.22 -9.86
N SER A 393 -6.25 -3.58 -10.78
CA SER A 393 -5.27 -4.66 -10.56
C SER A 393 -4.36 -4.41 -9.35
N ASN A 394 -3.92 -3.17 -9.18
CA ASN A 394 -3.04 -2.77 -8.09
C ASN A 394 -3.78 -2.75 -6.76
N ALA A 395 -5.03 -2.29 -6.74
CA ALA A 395 -5.86 -2.27 -5.54
C ALA A 395 -6.22 -3.69 -5.07
N VAL A 396 -6.65 -4.57 -5.99
CA VAL A 396 -6.95 -5.97 -5.67
C VAL A 396 -5.74 -6.69 -5.10
N ARG A 397 -4.57 -6.54 -5.75
CA ARG A 397 -3.33 -7.17 -5.27
C ARG A 397 -2.98 -6.75 -3.85
N LYS A 398 -3.01 -5.44 -3.56
CA LYS A 398 -2.66 -4.91 -2.24
C LYS A 398 -3.69 -5.30 -1.18
N LEU A 399 -4.99 -5.32 -1.52
CA LEU A 399 -6.03 -5.80 -0.62
C LEU A 399 -5.84 -7.28 -0.30
N TYR A 400 -5.58 -8.11 -1.31
CA TYR A 400 -5.32 -9.55 -1.11
C TYR A 400 -4.11 -9.80 -0.21
N GLN A 401 -3.02 -9.04 -0.38
CA GLN A 401 -1.85 -9.11 0.49
C GLN A 401 -2.15 -8.72 1.95
N ALA A 402 -3.14 -7.85 2.18
CA ALA A 402 -3.50 -7.36 3.50
C ALA A 402 -4.56 -8.21 4.21
N GLU A 403 -5.58 -8.68 3.49
CA GLU A 403 -6.78 -9.32 4.07
C GLU A 403 -7.06 -10.73 3.52
N GLY A 404 -6.31 -11.18 2.51
CA GLY A 404 -6.63 -12.41 1.78
C GLY A 404 -7.85 -12.24 0.87
N LEU A 405 -8.57 -13.34 0.62
CA LEU A 405 -9.71 -13.35 -0.30
C LEU A 405 -10.93 -12.67 0.32
N THR A 406 -11.52 -11.72 -0.41
CA THR A 406 -12.75 -11.01 -0.03
C THR A 406 -13.85 -11.16 -1.11
N PRO A 407 -15.12 -10.87 -0.79
CA PRO A 407 -16.20 -10.86 -1.78
C PRO A 407 -15.95 -9.91 -2.95
N GLU A 408 -15.32 -8.77 -2.70
CA GLU A 408 -14.99 -7.78 -3.73
C GLU A 408 -13.92 -8.31 -4.70
N ILE A 409 -12.91 -9.01 -4.19
CA ILE A 409 -11.90 -9.68 -5.02
C ILE A 409 -12.55 -10.78 -5.87
N THR A 410 -13.50 -11.52 -5.28
CA THR A 410 -14.26 -12.56 -6.00
C THR A 410 -15.06 -11.95 -7.16
N ALA A 411 -15.75 -10.83 -6.93
CA ALA A 411 -16.47 -10.12 -7.98
C ALA A 411 -15.55 -9.59 -9.09
N VAL A 412 -14.31 -9.17 -8.76
CA VAL A 412 -13.32 -8.81 -9.77
C VAL A 412 -12.90 -10.03 -10.59
N SER A 413 -12.69 -11.18 -9.95
CA SER A 413 -12.35 -12.43 -10.63
C SER A 413 -13.44 -12.84 -11.63
N GLU A 414 -14.70 -12.79 -11.22
CA GLU A 414 -15.85 -13.06 -12.09
C GLU A 414 -15.91 -12.11 -13.29
N TYR A 415 -15.67 -10.81 -13.06
CA TYR A 415 -15.63 -9.81 -14.13
C TYR A 415 -14.48 -10.05 -15.12
N MET A 416 -13.27 -10.31 -14.64
CA MET A 416 -12.11 -10.61 -15.50
C MET A 416 -12.33 -11.91 -16.30
N THR A 417 -12.88 -12.93 -15.67
CA THR A 417 -13.24 -14.20 -16.31
C THR A 417 -14.28 -14.02 -17.41
N THR A 418 -15.25 -13.13 -17.19
CA THR A 418 -16.26 -12.77 -18.20
C THR A 418 -15.64 -12.10 -19.42
N ILE A 419 -14.66 -11.18 -19.23
CA ILE A 419 -13.96 -10.54 -20.34
C ILE A 419 -13.11 -11.55 -21.14
N LEU A 420 -12.40 -12.45 -20.45
CA LEU A 420 -11.55 -13.44 -21.10
C LEU A 420 -12.35 -14.54 -21.80
N GLY A 421 -13.52 -14.90 -21.28
CA GLY A 421 -14.30 -16.03 -21.78
C GLY A 421 -13.53 -17.37 -21.67
N PRO A 422 -14.02 -18.44 -22.32
CA PRO A 422 -13.42 -19.77 -22.16
C PRO A 422 -12.08 -19.95 -22.89
N ASP A 423 -11.80 -19.15 -23.93
CA ASP A 423 -10.65 -19.33 -24.83
C ASP A 423 -10.09 -18.01 -25.41
N CYS A 424 -10.32 -16.87 -24.74
CA CYS A 424 -9.90 -15.55 -25.21
C CYS A 424 -10.39 -15.17 -26.62
N PRO A 425 -11.69 -15.32 -26.96
CA PRO A 425 -12.20 -15.04 -28.30
C PRO A 425 -12.45 -13.54 -28.56
N GLY A 426 -12.29 -12.69 -27.54
CA GLY A 426 -12.69 -11.29 -27.54
C GLY A 426 -11.83 -10.35 -28.40
N GLU A 427 -12.13 -9.05 -28.30
CA GLU A 427 -11.34 -8.00 -28.95
C GLU A 427 -9.87 -8.10 -28.53
N LYS A 428 -8.95 -8.08 -29.51
CA LYS A 428 -7.52 -8.38 -29.30
C LYS A 428 -6.88 -7.48 -28.25
N ASP A 429 -7.19 -6.19 -28.25
CA ASP A 429 -6.56 -5.21 -27.35
C ASP A 429 -7.10 -5.27 -25.92
N LEU A 430 -8.42 -5.39 -25.74
CA LEU A 430 -9.02 -5.61 -24.43
C LEU A 430 -8.59 -6.94 -23.82
N THR A 431 -8.59 -8.02 -24.63
CA THR A 431 -8.14 -9.35 -24.19
C THR A 431 -6.68 -9.31 -23.74
N PHE A 432 -5.82 -8.67 -24.52
CA PHE A 432 -4.42 -8.48 -24.16
C PHE A 432 -4.26 -7.72 -22.84
N LEU A 433 -4.95 -6.60 -22.66
CA LEU A 433 -4.92 -5.80 -21.43
C LEU A 433 -5.41 -6.62 -20.22
N SER A 434 -6.52 -7.33 -20.36
CA SER A 434 -7.11 -8.16 -19.30
C SER A 434 -6.14 -9.26 -18.86
N LEU A 435 -5.43 -9.92 -19.78
CA LEU A 435 -4.41 -10.91 -19.43
C LEU A 435 -3.25 -10.30 -18.63
N ARG A 436 -2.80 -9.09 -18.99
CA ARG A 436 -1.75 -8.37 -18.26
C ARG A 436 -2.17 -7.98 -16.85
N VAL A 437 -3.43 -7.56 -16.69
CA VAL A 437 -4.05 -7.21 -15.41
C VAL A 437 -4.31 -8.44 -14.53
N VAL A 438 -4.78 -9.55 -15.11
CA VAL A 438 -4.87 -10.85 -14.41
C VAL A 438 -3.51 -11.30 -13.92
N GLY A 439 -2.45 -11.13 -14.72
CA GLY A 439 -1.08 -11.41 -14.29
C GLY A 439 -0.58 -10.55 -13.13
N ASN A 440 -1.11 -9.34 -12.94
CA ASN A 440 -0.83 -8.52 -11.75
C ASN A 440 -1.50 -9.08 -10.50
N MET A 441 -2.73 -9.59 -10.65
CA MET A 441 -3.58 -10.12 -9.59
C MET A 441 -3.45 -11.64 -9.39
N GLY A 442 -2.45 -12.30 -10.00
CA GLY A 442 -2.46 -13.74 -10.23
C GLY A 442 -2.76 -14.62 -9.01
N ASP A 443 -2.17 -14.30 -7.85
CA ASP A 443 -2.38 -14.98 -6.58
C ASP A 443 -3.82 -14.81 -6.06
N ALA A 444 -4.36 -13.59 -6.16
CA ALA A 444 -5.74 -13.28 -5.80
C ALA A 444 -6.76 -13.96 -6.74
N MET A 445 -6.47 -13.97 -8.05
CA MET A 445 -7.34 -14.61 -9.06
C MET A 445 -7.36 -16.13 -8.90
N GLU A 446 -6.21 -16.75 -8.64
CA GLU A 446 -6.12 -18.18 -8.39
C GLU A 446 -6.89 -18.60 -7.13
N ALA A 447 -6.80 -17.81 -6.06
CA ALA A 447 -7.52 -18.07 -4.82
C ALA A 447 -9.04 -17.90 -4.98
N ALA A 448 -9.48 -16.93 -5.80
CA ALA A 448 -10.89 -16.66 -6.06
C ALA A 448 -11.53 -17.71 -7.00
N ASP A 449 -10.87 -18.04 -8.11
CA ASP A 449 -11.33 -19.03 -9.07
C ASP A 449 -10.15 -19.83 -9.67
N PRO A 450 -9.90 -21.06 -9.18
CA PRO A 450 -8.87 -21.93 -9.74
C PRO A 450 -9.07 -22.26 -11.23
N ALA A 451 -10.29 -22.14 -11.78
CA ALA A 451 -10.57 -22.39 -13.19
C ALA A 451 -9.89 -21.39 -14.13
N ILE A 452 -9.45 -20.22 -13.62
CA ILE A 452 -8.71 -19.23 -14.40
C ILE A 452 -7.48 -19.84 -15.09
N LYS A 453 -6.80 -20.81 -14.46
CA LYS A 453 -5.65 -21.51 -15.07
C LYS A 453 -6.05 -22.25 -16.34
N THR A 454 -7.22 -22.87 -16.34
CA THR A 454 -7.76 -23.60 -17.50
C THR A 454 -8.07 -22.63 -18.64
N ILE A 455 -8.61 -21.46 -18.32
CA ILE A 455 -8.87 -20.39 -19.30
C ILE A 455 -7.55 -19.92 -19.91
N LEU A 456 -6.57 -19.57 -19.09
CA LEU A 456 -5.25 -19.13 -19.55
C LEU A 456 -4.57 -20.19 -20.44
N LEU A 457 -4.66 -21.47 -20.06
CA LEU A 457 -4.15 -22.58 -20.88
C LEU A 457 -4.82 -22.68 -22.25
N LYS A 458 -6.14 -22.48 -22.32
CA LYS A 458 -6.88 -22.45 -23.59
C LYS A 458 -6.47 -21.25 -24.43
N CYS A 459 -6.36 -20.06 -23.82
CA CYS A 459 -5.89 -18.85 -24.49
C CYS A 459 -4.49 -19.01 -25.09
N MET A 460 -3.57 -19.67 -24.37
CA MET A 460 -2.23 -19.98 -24.88
C MET A 460 -2.23 -20.86 -26.13
N ARG A 461 -3.23 -21.75 -26.24
CA ARG A 461 -3.34 -22.76 -27.30
C ARG A 461 -4.17 -22.32 -28.49
N GLN A 462 -4.97 -21.25 -28.37
CA GLN A 462 -5.97 -20.88 -29.37
C GLN A 462 -5.31 -20.31 -30.64
N PRO A 463 -5.26 -21.04 -31.78
CA PRO A 463 -4.62 -20.56 -33.01
C PRO A 463 -5.27 -19.33 -33.63
N ALA A 464 -6.54 -19.04 -33.32
CA ALA A 464 -7.25 -17.86 -33.82
C ALA A 464 -6.82 -16.55 -33.14
N THR A 465 -6.12 -16.63 -32.00
CA THR A 465 -5.64 -15.45 -31.25
C THR A 465 -4.27 -14.97 -31.77
N THR A 466 -3.91 -13.70 -31.48
CA THR A 466 -2.61 -13.17 -31.87
C THR A 466 -1.49 -13.74 -31.01
N LEU A 467 -0.26 -13.73 -31.55
CA LEU A 467 0.92 -14.15 -30.81
C LEU A 467 1.08 -13.38 -29.49
N SER A 468 0.80 -12.08 -29.48
CA SER A 468 0.87 -11.20 -28.31
C SER A 468 -0.12 -11.58 -27.21
N VAL A 469 -1.36 -11.95 -27.58
CA VAL A 469 -2.37 -12.46 -26.62
C VAL A 469 -1.90 -13.78 -26.01
N GLN A 470 -1.40 -14.70 -26.83
CA GLN A 470 -0.88 -15.97 -26.33
C GLN A 470 0.34 -15.79 -25.40
N LEU A 471 1.22 -14.81 -25.68
CA LEU A 471 2.37 -14.49 -24.80
C LEU A 471 1.91 -13.82 -23.51
N ALA A 472 0.93 -12.91 -23.56
CA ALA A 472 0.33 -12.32 -22.37
C ALA A 472 -0.33 -13.38 -21.48
N ALA A 473 -0.97 -14.40 -22.06
CA ALA A 473 -1.52 -15.52 -21.31
C ALA A 473 -0.45 -16.36 -20.60
N ILE A 474 0.73 -16.56 -21.23
CA ILE A 474 1.89 -17.18 -20.56
C ILE A 474 2.35 -16.30 -19.39
N GLN A 475 2.49 -15.01 -19.62
CA GLN A 475 2.95 -14.06 -18.60
C GLN A 475 1.94 -13.86 -17.47
N ALA A 476 0.66 -14.18 -17.65
CA ALA A 476 -0.35 -14.12 -16.61
C ALA A 476 -0.07 -15.11 -15.46
N PHE A 477 0.62 -16.23 -15.73
CA PHE A 477 1.03 -17.20 -14.70
C PHE A 477 2.15 -16.70 -13.76
N ARG A 478 2.69 -15.49 -13.98
CA ARG A 478 3.86 -14.96 -13.25
C ARG A 478 3.70 -14.86 -11.72
N ARG A 479 2.46 -14.83 -11.21
CA ARG A 479 2.11 -14.80 -9.77
C ARG A 479 1.12 -15.91 -9.40
N MET A 480 1.04 -16.96 -10.21
CA MET A 480 0.19 -18.13 -9.95
C MET A 480 1.06 -19.37 -9.74
N THR A 481 0.50 -20.41 -9.14
CA THR A 481 1.16 -21.71 -9.07
C THR A 481 1.21 -22.37 -10.45
N VAL A 482 2.40 -22.82 -10.85
CA VAL A 482 2.63 -23.52 -12.12
C VAL A 482 2.44 -25.02 -11.92
N THR A 483 1.33 -25.58 -12.43
CA THR A 483 1.04 -27.02 -12.37
C THR A 483 1.77 -27.79 -13.48
N ASP A 484 1.85 -29.12 -13.37
CA ASP A 484 2.44 -29.98 -14.41
C ASP A 484 1.75 -29.84 -15.77
N GLU A 485 0.43 -29.61 -15.78
CA GLU A 485 -0.31 -29.33 -17.01
C GLU A 485 0.14 -28.01 -17.65
N VAL A 486 0.32 -26.95 -16.84
CA VAL A 486 0.83 -25.66 -17.34
C VAL A 486 2.25 -25.85 -17.90
N ARG A 487 3.12 -26.54 -17.16
CA ARG A 487 4.49 -26.88 -17.56
C ARG A 487 4.57 -27.62 -18.90
N ALA A 488 3.71 -28.64 -19.10
CA ALA A 488 3.65 -29.39 -20.37
C ALA A 488 3.27 -28.50 -21.57
N ASN A 489 2.44 -27.48 -21.34
CA ASN A 489 1.96 -26.59 -22.40
C ASN A 489 2.92 -25.45 -22.75
N LEU A 490 3.70 -25.01 -21.78
CA LEU A 490 4.72 -24.00 -21.97
C LEU A 490 5.77 -24.46 -23.01
N GLN A 491 6.06 -25.76 -23.12
CA GLN A 491 7.09 -26.28 -24.04
C GLN A 491 6.92 -25.93 -25.53
N ARG A 492 5.72 -25.52 -25.99
CA ARG A 492 5.48 -25.08 -27.38
C ARG A 492 6.01 -23.67 -27.69
N LYS A 493 6.21 -22.81 -26.68
CA LYS A 493 6.82 -21.46 -26.81
C LYS A 493 8.05 -21.35 -25.91
N ARG A 494 9.12 -22.00 -26.37
CA ARG A 494 10.29 -22.45 -25.59
C ARG A 494 10.96 -21.39 -24.69
N LEU A 495 11.11 -20.15 -25.14
CA LEU A 495 11.84 -19.13 -24.37
C LEU A 495 11.03 -18.49 -23.24
N ALA A 496 9.81 -18.04 -23.52
CA ALA A 496 8.91 -17.49 -22.49
C ALA A 496 8.58 -18.55 -21.42
N ALA A 497 8.38 -19.79 -21.87
CA ALA A 497 8.24 -20.97 -21.04
C ALA A 497 9.42 -21.20 -20.09
N TYR A 498 10.64 -21.17 -20.64
CA TYR A 498 11.86 -21.30 -19.87
C TYR A 498 11.93 -20.24 -18.75
N LEU A 499 11.67 -18.97 -19.07
CA LEU A 499 11.69 -17.88 -18.09
C LEU A 499 10.61 -18.04 -16.99
N THR A 500 9.40 -18.51 -17.32
CA THR A 500 8.36 -18.77 -16.33
C THR A 500 8.73 -19.91 -15.40
N VAL A 501 9.29 -21.01 -15.93
CA VAL A 501 9.70 -22.19 -15.15
C VAL A 501 10.89 -21.91 -14.26
N MET A 502 11.89 -21.19 -14.75
CA MET A 502 13.13 -20.89 -14.03
C MET A 502 12.95 -19.98 -12.81
N ARG A 503 11.75 -19.41 -12.59
CA ARG A 503 11.42 -18.69 -11.34
C ARG A 503 11.31 -19.62 -10.13
N ASN A 504 10.87 -20.87 -10.34
CA ASN A 504 10.81 -21.88 -9.28
C ASN A 504 11.03 -23.29 -9.89
N PRO A 505 12.28 -23.63 -10.27
CA PRO A 505 12.57 -24.86 -10.97
C PRO A 505 12.34 -26.10 -10.08
N GLN A 506 11.79 -27.16 -10.66
CA GLN A 506 11.71 -28.50 -10.08
C GLN A 506 12.72 -29.44 -10.74
N ASP A 507 13.00 -30.60 -10.15
CA ASP A 507 13.97 -31.57 -10.70
C ASP A 507 13.66 -31.97 -12.16
N SER A 508 12.37 -32.13 -12.49
CA SER A 508 11.92 -32.44 -13.86
C SER A 508 12.18 -31.31 -14.86
N ASP A 509 12.24 -30.06 -14.39
CA ASP A 509 12.58 -28.89 -15.22
C ASP A 509 14.07 -28.85 -15.53
N ILE A 510 14.93 -29.32 -14.62
CA ILE A 510 16.38 -29.30 -14.81
C ILE A 510 16.80 -30.21 -15.97
N GLU A 511 16.17 -31.37 -16.13
CA GLU A 511 16.42 -32.26 -17.29
C GLU A 511 15.97 -31.61 -18.62
N MET A 512 14.91 -30.80 -18.61
CA MET A 512 14.53 -29.99 -19.77
C MET A 512 15.58 -28.92 -20.08
N VAL A 513 16.09 -28.23 -19.05
CA VAL A 513 17.16 -27.23 -19.20
C VAL A 513 18.43 -27.86 -19.76
N LYS A 514 18.85 -29.05 -19.30
CA LYS A 514 20.00 -29.79 -19.86
C LYS A 514 19.83 -30.04 -21.35
N LYS A 515 18.64 -30.46 -21.79
CA LYS A 515 18.33 -30.65 -23.21
C LYS A 515 18.37 -29.34 -23.99
N LEU A 516 17.89 -28.24 -23.41
CA LEU A 516 17.97 -26.92 -24.05
C LEU A 516 19.42 -26.42 -24.20
N VAL A 517 20.29 -26.73 -23.24
CA VAL A 517 21.72 -26.38 -23.33
C VAL A 517 22.45 -27.25 -24.36
N THR A 518 22.19 -28.56 -24.36
CA THR A 518 22.98 -29.52 -25.15
C THR A 518 22.42 -29.75 -26.56
N GLN A 519 21.10 -29.94 -26.69
CA GLN A 519 20.42 -30.46 -27.89
C GLN A 519 19.59 -29.43 -28.67
N GLU A 520 19.40 -28.20 -28.17
CA GLU A 520 18.60 -27.17 -28.85
C GLU A 520 19.22 -26.76 -30.18
N GLN A 521 18.39 -26.71 -31.22
CA GLN A 521 18.77 -26.39 -32.60
C GLN A 521 18.64 -24.89 -32.89
N ASN A 522 17.73 -24.21 -32.20
CA ASN A 522 17.59 -22.77 -32.33
C ASN A 522 18.74 -22.07 -31.57
N VAL A 523 19.68 -21.51 -32.34
CA VAL A 523 20.87 -20.82 -31.84
C VAL A 523 20.53 -19.68 -30.88
N GLN A 524 19.41 -18.97 -31.09
CA GLN A 524 18.97 -17.87 -30.23
C GLN A 524 18.53 -18.38 -28.85
N ILE A 525 17.69 -19.42 -28.82
CA ILE A 525 17.24 -20.04 -27.57
C ILE A 525 18.42 -20.67 -26.83
N LYS A 526 19.25 -21.43 -27.54
CA LYS A 526 20.45 -22.07 -26.97
C LYS A 526 21.39 -21.04 -26.36
N SER A 527 21.66 -19.94 -27.08
CA SER A 527 22.50 -18.84 -26.58
C SER A 527 21.93 -18.20 -25.33
N PHE A 528 20.62 -17.88 -25.32
CA PHE A 528 19.96 -17.28 -24.17
C PHE A 528 20.03 -18.19 -22.95
N VAL A 529 19.59 -19.45 -23.08
CA VAL A 529 19.55 -20.43 -21.99
C VAL A 529 20.96 -20.64 -21.43
N THR A 530 21.95 -20.87 -22.29
CA THR A 530 23.35 -21.05 -21.87
C THR A 530 23.88 -19.84 -21.10
N SER A 531 23.58 -18.62 -21.56
CA SER A 531 24.02 -17.40 -20.86
C SER A 531 23.29 -17.16 -19.52
N HIS A 532 22.00 -17.47 -19.44
CA HIS A 532 21.22 -17.35 -18.20
C HIS A 532 21.71 -18.35 -17.15
N ILE A 533 21.90 -19.61 -17.55
CA ILE A 533 22.45 -20.66 -16.66
C ILE A 533 23.88 -20.32 -16.23
N TYR A 534 24.72 -19.84 -17.15
CA TYR A 534 26.07 -19.38 -16.81
C TYR A 534 26.03 -18.30 -15.73
N ASN A 535 25.20 -17.26 -15.90
CA ASN A 535 25.08 -16.18 -14.92
C ASN A 535 24.52 -16.65 -13.57
N ILE A 536 23.62 -17.65 -13.54
CA ILE A 536 23.14 -18.26 -12.30
C ILE A 536 24.26 -18.99 -11.57
N ILE A 537 25.01 -19.84 -12.28
CA ILE A 537 26.12 -20.63 -11.70
C ILE A 537 27.23 -19.72 -11.18
N THR A 538 27.54 -18.64 -11.90
CA THR A 538 28.57 -17.66 -11.52
C THR A 538 28.08 -16.58 -10.56
N SER A 539 26.79 -16.59 -10.17
CA SER A 539 26.21 -15.63 -9.23
C SER A 539 26.66 -15.92 -7.80
N THR A 540 26.89 -14.88 -7.00
CA THR A 540 27.17 -14.98 -5.56
C THR A 540 25.90 -15.07 -4.70
N ASP A 541 24.79 -15.54 -5.28
CA ASP A 541 23.47 -15.53 -4.65
C ASP A 541 23.09 -16.96 -4.19
N PRO A 542 23.06 -17.24 -2.86
CA PRO A 542 23.02 -18.62 -2.34
C PRO A 542 21.77 -19.43 -2.71
N GLU A 543 20.58 -18.82 -2.69
CA GLU A 543 19.30 -19.54 -2.87
C GLU A 543 19.13 -20.16 -4.27
N THR A 544 19.66 -19.48 -5.30
CA THR A 544 19.55 -19.92 -6.69
C THR A 544 20.71 -20.82 -7.10
N GLN A 545 21.86 -20.69 -6.43
CA GLN A 545 23.04 -21.51 -6.67
C GLN A 545 22.81 -22.97 -6.27
N GLU A 546 22.31 -23.24 -5.06
CA GLU A 546 22.25 -24.61 -4.52
C GLU A 546 21.42 -25.58 -5.38
N LYS A 547 20.27 -25.14 -5.92
CA LYS A 547 19.37 -26.02 -6.71
C LYS A 547 19.88 -26.36 -8.11
N ILE A 548 20.73 -25.52 -8.70
CA ILE A 548 21.15 -25.63 -10.11
C ILE A 548 22.59 -26.15 -10.22
N VAL A 549 23.46 -25.81 -9.27
CA VAL A 549 24.89 -26.18 -9.25
C VAL A 549 25.08 -27.69 -9.01
N ASP A 550 24.31 -28.31 -8.13
CA ASP A 550 24.44 -29.75 -7.83
C ASP A 550 24.08 -30.66 -9.03
N VAL A 551 23.30 -30.17 -9.99
CA VAL A 551 22.73 -31.00 -11.07
C VAL A 551 23.41 -30.79 -12.44
N LEU A 552 24.16 -29.69 -12.61
CA LEU A 552 24.88 -29.35 -13.85
C LEU A 552 26.39 -29.61 -13.81
N GLN A 553 26.91 -30.27 -12.76
CA GLN A 553 28.35 -30.54 -12.58
C GLN A 553 29.03 -31.22 -13.79
N ASP A 554 28.29 -32.04 -14.55
CA ASP A 554 28.81 -32.78 -15.71
C ASP A 554 28.57 -32.07 -17.07
N THR A 555 28.02 -30.85 -17.09
CA THR A 555 27.68 -30.13 -18.33
C THR A 555 28.55 -28.88 -18.49
N GLU A 556 29.42 -28.86 -19.51
CA GLU A 556 30.23 -27.68 -19.82
C GLU A 556 29.35 -26.53 -20.35
N VAL A 557 29.15 -25.50 -19.52
CA VAL A 557 28.40 -24.29 -19.89
C VAL A 557 29.39 -23.17 -20.21
N ILE A 558 29.67 -22.95 -21.51
CA ILE A 558 30.61 -21.92 -21.98
C ILE A 558 29.84 -20.72 -22.53
N ALA A 559 30.05 -19.53 -21.93
CA ALA A 559 29.49 -18.29 -22.41
C ALA A 559 30.07 -17.94 -23.81
N HIS A 560 29.23 -17.98 -24.85
CA HIS A 560 29.66 -17.67 -26.22
C HIS A 560 30.07 -16.19 -26.37
N GLY A 561 31.06 -15.92 -27.22
CA GLY A 561 31.73 -14.61 -27.37
C GLY A 561 31.18 -13.66 -28.45
N GLU A 562 30.11 -14.00 -29.16
CA GLU A 562 29.49 -13.09 -30.14
C GLU A 562 28.36 -12.27 -29.49
N TYR A 563 28.62 -10.99 -29.24
CA TYR A 563 27.76 -10.12 -28.42
C TYR A 563 26.72 -9.31 -29.22
N SER A 564 26.82 -9.21 -30.54
CA SER A 564 26.03 -8.25 -31.33
C SER A 564 24.72 -8.79 -31.92
N THR A 565 24.54 -10.11 -32.05
CA THR A 565 23.40 -10.69 -32.81
C THR A 565 22.74 -11.91 -32.14
N LYS A 566 23.15 -12.27 -30.92
CA LYS A 566 22.65 -13.45 -30.20
C LYS A 566 21.95 -13.07 -28.91
N SER A 567 20.84 -13.78 -28.64
CA SER A 567 20.04 -13.63 -27.44
C SER A 567 20.85 -13.99 -26.20
N ARG A 568 20.71 -13.20 -25.13
CA ARG A 568 21.56 -13.30 -23.95
C ARG A 568 20.90 -12.75 -22.69
N ASN A 569 21.22 -13.35 -21.56
CA ASN A 569 21.03 -12.79 -20.23
C ASN A 569 22.35 -12.17 -19.73
N TYR A 570 22.25 -11.04 -19.04
CA TYR A 570 23.34 -10.31 -18.40
C TYR A 570 23.00 -10.14 -16.93
N LYS A 571 23.98 -10.31 -16.03
CA LYS A 571 23.82 -10.06 -14.60
C LYS A 571 25.04 -9.30 -14.08
N LEU A 572 24.83 -8.13 -13.49
CA LEU A 572 25.85 -7.28 -12.91
C LEU A 572 25.33 -6.65 -11.61
N SER A 573 25.84 -7.07 -10.46
CA SER A 573 25.64 -6.42 -9.14
C SER A 573 24.24 -5.87 -8.88
N GLY A 574 23.24 -6.76 -8.82
CA GLY A 574 21.84 -6.40 -8.57
C GLY A 574 21.06 -5.94 -9.80
N ILE A 575 21.71 -5.73 -10.96
CA ILE A 575 21.07 -5.47 -12.24
C ILE A 575 21.09 -6.75 -13.08
N GLN A 576 19.95 -7.12 -13.64
CA GLN A 576 19.77 -8.23 -14.55
C GLN A 576 19.17 -7.72 -15.87
N GLY A 577 19.61 -8.26 -17.00
CA GLY A 577 19.10 -7.85 -18.31
C GLY A 577 18.90 -9.04 -19.24
N ASN A 578 17.81 -9.06 -19.98
CA ASN A 578 17.54 -10.06 -21.02
C ASN A 578 17.49 -9.37 -22.38
N ILE A 579 18.21 -9.89 -23.37
CA ILE A 579 18.11 -9.44 -24.75
C ILE A 579 17.76 -10.64 -25.61
N VAL A 580 16.71 -10.55 -26.42
CA VAL A 580 16.23 -11.64 -27.29
C VAL A 580 16.24 -11.15 -28.72
N PHE A 581 16.97 -11.85 -29.57
CA PHE A 581 17.04 -11.62 -31.02
C PHE A 581 16.17 -12.61 -31.78
N ASP A 582 15.56 -12.15 -32.85
CA ASP A 582 14.96 -13.03 -33.85
C ASP A 582 16.06 -13.56 -34.79
N PRO A 583 16.07 -14.85 -35.17
CA PRO A 583 17.06 -15.38 -36.11
C PRO A 583 17.11 -14.65 -37.46
N SER A 584 16.02 -13.98 -37.83
CA SER A 584 15.90 -13.20 -39.07
C SER A 584 16.27 -11.72 -38.93
N SER A 585 16.60 -11.24 -37.73
CA SER A 585 16.85 -9.82 -37.45
C SER A 585 18.18 -9.56 -36.74
N GLN A 586 18.80 -8.43 -37.07
CA GLN A 586 19.97 -7.90 -36.36
C GLN A 586 19.59 -6.95 -35.22
N ILE A 587 18.29 -6.69 -35.03
CA ILE A 587 17.76 -5.85 -33.96
C ILE A 587 17.13 -6.80 -32.92
N PRO A 588 17.36 -6.56 -31.62
CA PRO A 588 16.71 -7.35 -30.60
C PRO A 588 15.20 -7.14 -30.68
N ARG A 589 14.47 -8.26 -30.71
CA ARG A 589 13.02 -8.31 -30.67
C ARG A 589 12.49 -7.99 -29.28
N GLU A 590 13.20 -8.42 -28.23
CA GLU A 590 12.83 -8.09 -26.85
C GLU A 590 14.09 -7.67 -26.06
N ALA A 591 13.91 -6.70 -25.17
CA ALA A 591 14.90 -6.29 -24.19
C ALA A 591 14.22 -6.11 -22.84
N LEU A 592 14.81 -6.65 -21.78
CA LEU A 592 14.35 -6.53 -20.40
C LEU A 592 15.51 -6.04 -19.55
N LEU A 593 15.23 -5.14 -18.62
CA LEU A 593 16.14 -4.71 -17.58
C LEU A 593 15.41 -4.82 -16.23
N GLU A 594 16.02 -5.51 -15.28
CA GLU A 594 15.54 -5.75 -13.92
C GLU A 594 16.59 -5.23 -12.93
N THR A 595 16.17 -4.51 -11.90
CA THR A 595 17.05 -4.00 -10.84
C THR A 595 16.53 -4.47 -9.50
N THR A 596 17.40 -5.09 -8.72
CA THR A 596 17.17 -5.63 -7.39
C THR A 596 17.99 -4.86 -6.36
N LEU A 597 17.38 -4.53 -5.22
CA LEU A 597 18.03 -3.87 -4.09
C LEU A 597 18.08 -4.83 -2.91
N ASN A 598 19.30 -5.08 -2.42
CA ASN A 598 19.54 -5.83 -1.18
C ASN A 598 19.85 -4.82 -0.06
N ALA A 599 18.90 -4.57 0.83
CA ALA A 599 19.06 -3.64 1.95
C ALA A 599 18.39 -4.19 3.22
N PHE A 600 19.03 -3.99 4.38
CA PHE A 600 18.52 -4.42 5.69
C PHE A 600 18.22 -5.92 5.83
N GLY A 601 18.90 -6.77 5.05
CA GLY A 601 18.64 -8.22 5.04
C GLY A 601 17.46 -8.65 4.16
N PHE A 602 16.86 -7.75 3.39
CA PHE A 602 15.79 -8.04 2.44
C PHE A 602 16.26 -7.81 0.99
N SER A 603 15.87 -8.70 0.08
CA SER A 603 16.02 -8.53 -1.37
C SER A 603 14.69 -8.13 -1.99
N MET A 604 14.66 -7.05 -2.78
CA MET A 604 13.44 -6.59 -3.46
C MET A 604 13.71 -6.18 -4.91
N ASP A 605 12.85 -6.63 -5.83
CA ASP A 605 12.81 -6.15 -7.22
C ASP A 605 12.31 -4.70 -7.23
N VAL A 606 13.17 -3.73 -7.50
CA VAL A 606 12.80 -2.31 -7.44
C VAL A 606 12.18 -1.86 -8.75
N LEU A 607 12.78 -2.21 -9.88
CA LEU A 607 12.44 -1.67 -11.19
C LEU A 607 12.62 -2.71 -12.29
N GLU A 608 11.61 -2.89 -13.14
CA GLU A 608 11.67 -3.70 -14.36
C GLU A 608 11.22 -2.86 -15.55
N ILE A 609 12.04 -2.76 -16.59
CA ILE A 609 11.72 -2.09 -17.85
C ILE A 609 11.83 -3.12 -18.97
N GLY A 610 10.73 -3.39 -19.65
CA GLY A 610 10.69 -4.28 -20.79
C GLY A 610 10.36 -3.53 -22.08
N MET A 611 10.95 -3.96 -23.18
CA MET A 611 10.68 -3.48 -24.54
C MET A 611 10.53 -4.69 -25.45
N GLU A 612 9.51 -4.68 -26.30
CA GLU A 612 9.26 -5.65 -27.37
C GLU A 612 9.06 -4.87 -28.68
N GLY A 613 9.61 -5.36 -29.79
CA GLY A 613 9.56 -4.67 -31.08
C GLY A 613 9.61 -5.63 -32.25
N LYS A 614 8.83 -5.34 -33.30
CA LYS A 614 8.83 -6.08 -34.57
C LYS A 614 8.69 -5.13 -35.75
N GLY A 615 9.37 -5.42 -36.86
CA GLY A 615 9.24 -4.65 -38.10
C GLY A 615 10.07 -3.37 -38.11
N PHE A 616 11.10 -3.27 -37.27
CA PHE A 616 12.07 -2.16 -37.31
C PHE A 616 13.06 -2.32 -38.47
N GLU A 617 13.21 -3.54 -39.00
CA GLU A 617 14.17 -3.90 -40.04
C GLU A 617 14.00 -3.05 -41.31
N PRO A 618 12.79 -2.84 -41.86
CA PRO A 618 12.59 -2.03 -43.06
C PRO A 618 12.92 -0.54 -42.83
N THR A 619 12.61 -0.02 -41.64
CA THR A 619 12.92 1.37 -41.25
C THR A 619 14.43 1.57 -41.05
N ILE A 620 15.10 0.63 -40.39
CA ILE A 620 16.56 0.64 -40.21
C ILE A 620 17.27 0.42 -41.53
N ASP A 621 16.79 -0.44 -42.43
CA ASP A 621 17.37 -0.61 -43.76
C ASP A 621 17.17 0.63 -44.64
N ALA A 622 16.00 1.28 -44.58
CA ALA A 622 15.73 2.53 -45.29
C ALA A 622 16.58 3.70 -44.77
N LEU A 623 16.98 3.69 -43.49
CA LEU A 623 17.85 4.70 -42.89
C LEU A 623 19.33 4.36 -43.03
N PHE A 624 19.75 3.15 -42.69
CA PHE A 624 21.15 2.75 -42.48
C PHE A 624 21.63 1.59 -43.36
N GLY A 625 20.73 0.95 -44.12
CA GLY A 625 21.09 -0.11 -45.07
C GLY A 625 22.02 0.41 -46.18
N LYS A 626 22.60 -0.50 -46.98
CA LYS A 626 23.63 -0.15 -48.00
C LYS A 626 23.21 0.97 -48.97
N ASN A 627 21.91 1.12 -49.23
CA ASN A 627 21.30 2.17 -50.07
C ASN A 627 20.32 3.07 -49.27
N GLY A 628 20.46 3.10 -47.95
CA GLY A 628 19.63 3.84 -47.01
C GLY A 628 20.03 5.31 -46.89
N PHE A 629 19.13 6.12 -46.33
CA PHE A 629 19.24 7.57 -46.27
C PHE A 629 20.56 8.08 -45.66
N VAL A 630 21.02 7.49 -44.56
CA VAL A 630 22.22 7.90 -43.81
C VAL A 630 23.49 7.57 -44.60
N PRO A 631 23.75 6.34 -45.08
CA PRO A 631 24.87 6.10 -45.99
C PRO A 631 24.80 6.95 -47.25
N ASP A 632 23.62 7.19 -47.83
CA ASP A 632 23.49 8.00 -49.06
C ASP A 632 23.66 9.50 -48.84
N THR A 633 23.45 9.99 -47.62
CA THR A 633 23.42 11.43 -47.27
C THR A 633 24.63 11.85 -46.45
N VAL A 634 25.08 11.04 -45.48
CA VAL A 634 26.24 11.32 -44.62
C VAL A 634 27.56 11.11 -45.37
N SER A 635 27.68 10.07 -46.20
CA SER A 635 28.86 9.92 -47.08
C SER A 635 29.00 11.12 -48.02
N LYS A 636 27.87 11.71 -48.45
CA LYS A 636 27.84 12.85 -49.38
C LYS A 636 27.89 14.22 -48.72
N ALA A 637 27.44 14.35 -47.47
CA ALA A 637 27.65 15.53 -46.65
C ALA A 637 29.11 15.64 -46.17
N LEU A 638 29.79 14.51 -45.95
CA LEU A 638 31.24 14.46 -45.77
C LEU A 638 31.98 14.98 -47.03
N TYR A 639 31.45 14.79 -48.25
CA TYR A 639 31.98 15.40 -49.48
C TYR A 639 31.74 16.92 -49.59
N TRP A 640 30.71 17.49 -48.94
CA TRP A 640 30.50 18.94 -48.87
C TRP A 640 31.44 19.64 -47.89
N ALA A 641 31.89 18.92 -46.86
CA ALA A 641 32.87 19.42 -45.88
C ALA A 641 34.33 19.40 -46.41
N ASP A 642 34.58 18.82 -47.59
CA ASP A 642 35.92 18.68 -48.21
C ASP A 642 36.59 20.05 -48.48
N ASP A 643 35.82 21.07 -48.87
CA ASP A 643 36.36 22.41 -49.17
C ASP A 643 36.91 23.14 -47.93
N ASN A 644 36.39 22.82 -46.73
CA ASN A 644 36.72 23.48 -45.47
C ASN A 644 37.70 22.70 -44.57
N MET A 645 38.19 21.53 -45.00
CA MET A 645 39.12 20.71 -44.21
C MET A 645 40.61 21.00 -44.51
N PRO A 646 41.51 20.86 -43.51
CA PRO A 646 42.95 21.00 -43.70
C PRO A 646 43.52 20.04 -44.76
N PRO A 647 44.54 20.45 -45.56
CA PRO A 647 45.04 19.68 -46.71
C PRO A 647 45.49 18.24 -46.39
N GLN A 648 46.01 18.02 -45.18
CA GLN A 648 46.51 16.72 -44.72
C GLN A 648 45.37 15.70 -44.51
N VAL A 649 44.18 16.16 -44.11
CA VAL A 649 42.98 15.34 -43.94
C VAL A 649 42.37 15.01 -45.31
N ARG A 650 42.44 15.97 -46.23
CA ARG A 650 42.00 15.83 -47.63
C ARG A 650 42.78 14.76 -48.40
N GLU A 651 44.10 14.74 -48.25
CA GLU A 651 45.00 13.79 -48.91
C GLU A 651 44.75 12.34 -48.45
N LEU A 652 44.47 12.15 -47.15
CA LEU A 652 44.14 10.86 -46.53
C LEU A 652 42.80 10.31 -47.02
N LEU A 653 41.80 11.17 -47.17
CA LEU A 653 40.46 10.80 -47.68
C LEU A 653 40.49 10.43 -49.17
N ARG A 654 41.25 11.18 -49.99
CA ARG A 654 41.36 10.91 -51.44
C ARG A 654 42.06 9.59 -51.76
N LYS A 655 43.02 9.18 -50.90
CA LYS A 655 43.70 7.88 -51.00
C LYS A 655 42.80 6.68 -50.68
N GLY A 656 41.77 6.87 -49.86
CA GLY A 656 40.82 5.82 -49.47
C GLY A 656 39.61 5.68 -50.39
N PHE A 657 39.14 6.79 -50.99
CA PHE A 657 37.79 6.83 -51.61
C PHE A 657 37.74 7.31 -53.07
N GLY A 658 38.88 7.64 -53.70
CA GLY A 658 38.95 8.05 -55.12
C GLY A 658 38.45 9.49 -55.41
N PRO A 659 38.54 9.98 -56.66
CA PRO A 659 38.13 11.35 -57.01
C PRO A 659 36.60 11.47 -57.23
N MET A 660 35.98 12.56 -56.76
CA MET A 660 34.52 12.77 -56.81
C MET A 660 34.09 14.23 -57.06
N GLU A 661 32.92 14.39 -57.70
CA GLU A 661 32.25 15.64 -58.14
C GLU A 661 31.12 16.11 -57.20
N THR A 662 30.80 17.42 -57.22
CA THR A 662 29.84 18.11 -56.33
C THR A 662 28.55 18.58 -57.04
N GLU A 663 27.36 18.21 -56.54
CA GLU A 663 26.07 18.88 -56.87
C GLU A 663 25.04 18.82 -55.71
N GLY A 664 24.52 19.98 -55.28
CA GLY A 664 23.70 20.18 -54.07
C GLY A 664 22.21 19.84 -54.13
N ASN A 665 21.66 19.38 -55.28
CA ASN A 665 20.21 19.16 -55.44
C ASN A 665 19.72 17.73 -55.09
N LYS A 666 20.55 16.91 -54.43
CA LYS A 666 20.26 15.48 -54.17
C LYS A 666 19.79 15.17 -52.73
N VAL A 667 20.07 16.01 -51.73
CA VAL A 667 19.62 15.78 -50.33
C VAL A 667 18.09 15.82 -50.21
N ALA A 668 17.45 16.79 -50.85
CA ALA A 668 16.00 16.88 -50.91
C ALA A 668 15.36 15.68 -51.64
N ARG A 669 16.02 15.14 -52.67
CA ARG A 669 15.55 13.92 -53.36
C ARG A 669 15.71 12.68 -52.49
N ASN A 670 16.82 12.55 -51.76
CA ASN A 670 17.05 11.44 -50.85
C ASN A 670 16.09 11.47 -49.66
N PHE A 671 15.74 12.66 -49.17
CA PHE A 671 14.72 12.85 -48.15
C PHE A 671 13.33 12.48 -48.66
N ASN A 672 12.96 12.93 -49.86
CA ASN A 672 11.70 12.54 -50.49
C ASN A 672 11.62 11.03 -50.78
N LYS A 673 12.75 10.39 -51.10
CA LYS A 673 12.86 8.94 -51.24
C LYS A 673 12.64 8.24 -49.89
N LEU A 674 13.31 8.69 -48.82
CA LEU A 674 13.08 8.17 -47.46
C LEU A 674 11.62 8.30 -47.03
N VAL A 675 11.00 9.47 -47.25
CA VAL A 675 9.58 9.70 -46.93
C VAL A 675 8.69 8.74 -47.71
N LYS A 676 8.97 8.51 -49.00
CA LYS A 676 8.20 7.58 -49.84
C LYS A 676 8.40 6.12 -49.44
N ASP A 677 9.63 5.73 -49.10
CA ASP A 677 9.98 4.38 -48.63
C ASP A 677 9.28 4.10 -47.29
N LEU A 678 9.32 5.04 -46.34
CA LEU A 678 8.65 4.95 -45.03
C LEU A 678 7.11 4.99 -45.12
N GLN A 679 6.53 5.71 -46.09
CA GLN A 679 5.08 5.75 -46.32
C GLN A 679 4.54 4.47 -46.97
N SER A 680 5.40 3.70 -47.64
CA SER A 680 5.03 2.46 -48.34
C SER A 680 5.14 1.20 -47.48
N GLN A 681 5.63 1.32 -46.24
CA GLN A 681 5.88 0.19 -45.34
C GLN A 681 4.94 0.22 -44.12
N GLU A 682 4.59 -0.96 -43.60
CA GLU A 682 3.88 -1.07 -42.32
C GLU A 682 4.72 -0.46 -41.19
N SER A 683 4.11 0.38 -40.37
CA SER A 683 4.78 1.00 -39.21
C SER A 683 5.24 -0.06 -38.20
N PRO A 684 6.47 0.04 -37.67
CA PRO A 684 6.97 -0.93 -36.69
C PRO A 684 6.06 -1.03 -35.46
N GLU A 685 5.75 -2.25 -35.06
CA GLU A 685 5.02 -2.53 -33.82
C GLU A 685 6.04 -2.57 -32.68
N ALA A 686 6.06 -1.53 -31.85
CA ALA A 686 6.89 -1.46 -30.64
C ALA A 686 5.99 -1.45 -29.40
N MET A 687 6.45 -1.99 -28.29
CA MET A 687 5.77 -1.92 -27.00
C MET A 687 6.80 -1.86 -25.88
N ALA A 688 6.65 -0.92 -24.95
CA ALA A 688 7.46 -0.86 -23.74
C ALA A 688 6.56 -1.02 -22.51
N TYR A 689 7.03 -1.64 -21.44
CA TYR A 689 6.31 -1.75 -20.18
C TYR A 689 7.20 -1.51 -18.97
N LEU A 690 6.58 -1.08 -17.88
CA LEU A 690 7.24 -0.74 -16.62
C LEU A 690 6.63 -1.57 -15.49
N ARG A 691 7.49 -2.19 -14.66
CA ARG A 691 7.11 -2.71 -13.36
C ARG A 691 7.94 -2.10 -12.23
N ILE A 692 7.30 -1.91 -11.09
CA ILE A 692 7.92 -1.45 -9.84
C ILE A 692 7.47 -2.39 -8.73
N MET A 693 8.39 -2.96 -7.95
CA MET A 693 8.07 -3.89 -6.85
C MET A 693 7.16 -5.04 -7.30
N GLY A 694 7.51 -5.66 -8.43
CA GLY A 694 6.74 -6.74 -9.06
C GLY A 694 5.34 -6.35 -9.57
N ALA A 695 4.99 -5.05 -9.56
CA ALA A 695 3.73 -4.51 -10.06
C ALA A 695 3.88 -3.98 -11.46
N GLU A 696 3.18 -4.52 -12.44
CA GLU A 696 3.12 -3.86 -13.73
C GLU A 696 2.27 -2.60 -13.64
N LEU A 697 2.88 -1.46 -13.93
CA LEU A 697 2.26 -0.14 -13.87
C LEU A 697 1.58 0.23 -15.19
N GLY A 698 2.06 -0.34 -16.29
CA GLY A 698 1.46 -0.14 -17.61
C GLY A 698 2.42 -0.52 -18.72
N TYR A 699 1.93 -0.42 -19.95
CA TYR A 699 2.72 -0.48 -21.18
C TYR A 699 2.51 0.77 -22.04
N ILE A 700 3.23 0.92 -23.14
CA ILE A 700 3.04 1.93 -24.18
C ILE A 700 3.34 1.26 -25.52
N LYS A 701 2.44 1.36 -26.51
CA LYS A 701 2.66 0.86 -27.88
C LYS A 701 3.27 1.95 -28.77
N GLY A 702 3.93 1.56 -29.86
CA GLY A 702 4.63 2.45 -30.79
C GLY A 702 3.72 3.47 -31.48
N ASN A 703 2.48 3.08 -31.75
CA ASN A 703 1.45 4.00 -32.24
C ASN A 703 0.97 5.01 -31.16
N GLU A 704 1.01 4.63 -29.88
CA GLU A 704 0.71 5.52 -28.73
C GLU A 704 1.87 6.51 -28.48
N LEU A 705 3.13 6.11 -28.75
CA LEU A 705 4.31 6.98 -28.63
C LEU A 705 4.20 8.25 -29.49
N LYS A 706 3.63 8.12 -30.69
CA LYS A 706 3.37 9.28 -31.57
C LYS A 706 2.35 10.23 -30.95
N PHE A 707 1.25 9.70 -30.41
CA PHE A 707 0.24 10.48 -29.69
C PHE A 707 0.79 11.14 -28.42
N ILE A 708 1.66 10.46 -27.67
CA ILE A 708 2.32 11.01 -26.48
C ILE A 708 3.30 12.12 -26.87
N ALA A 709 4.09 11.92 -27.94
CA ALA A 709 5.01 12.94 -28.45
C ALA A 709 4.26 14.19 -28.96
N ASP A 710 3.16 13.98 -29.69
CA ASP A 710 2.32 15.05 -30.23
C ASP A 710 1.59 15.84 -29.12
N ASN A 711 1.28 15.19 -27.98
CA ASN A 711 0.57 15.79 -26.84
C ASN A 711 1.46 16.04 -25.60
N ALA A 712 2.78 15.89 -25.70
CA ALA A 712 3.70 15.98 -24.55
C ALA A 712 3.62 17.34 -23.83
N ILE A 713 3.35 18.41 -24.59
CA ILE A 713 3.17 19.77 -24.06
C ILE A 713 1.88 19.85 -23.21
N MET A 714 0.78 19.24 -23.67
CA MET A 714 -0.49 19.19 -22.94
C MET A 714 -0.34 18.39 -21.63
N TYR A 715 0.33 17.24 -21.68
CA TYR A 715 0.61 16.44 -20.47
C TYR A 715 1.53 17.17 -19.49
N ALA A 716 2.59 17.85 -19.99
CA ALA A 716 3.44 18.69 -19.16
C ALA A 716 2.65 19.83 -18.51
N GLU A 717 1.78 20.52 -19.25
CA GLU A 717 0.90 21.56 -18.71
C GLU A 717 -0.10 21.01 -17.68
N PHE A 718 -0.66 19.81 -17.90
CA PHE A 718 -1.56 19.13 -16.96
C PHE A 718 -0.85 18.80 -15.63
N PHE A 719 0.33 18.19 -15.69
CA PHE A 719 1.15 17.94 -14.49
C PHE A 719 1.56 19.24 -13.79
N MET A 720 1.86 20.31 -14.54
CA MET A 720 2.15 21.65 -13.99
C MET A 720 0.92 22.41 -13.47
N ARG A 721 -0.31 21.97 -13.82
CA ARG A 721 -1.56 22.49 -13.23
C ARG A 721 -1.93 21.79 -11.93
N ILE A 722 -1.63 20.49 -11.80
CA ILE A 722 -1.84 19.72 -10.57
C ILE A 722 -0.79 20.06 -9.50
N LEU A 723 0.46 20.31 -9.93
CA LEU A 723 1.53 20.84 -9.09
C LEU A 723 1.89 22.23 -9.60
N PRO A 724 1.39 23.32 -8.96
CA PRO A 724 1.73 24.66 -9.40
C PRO A 724 3.25 24.81 -9.43
N THR A 725 3.81 25.22 -10.57
CA THR A 725 5.25 25.43 -10.78
C THR A 725 5.91 26.32 -9.74
N LYS A 726 5.13 27.16 -9.05
CA LYS A 726 5.59 27.98 -7.93
C LYS A 726 5.92 27.19 -6.66
N VAL A 727 5.33 26.01 -6.46
CA VAL A 727 5.58 25.14 -5.29
C VAL A 727 6.92 24.40 -5.40
N LEU A 728 7.30 23.98 -6.61
CA LEU A 728 8.62 23.35 -6.84
C LEU A 728 9.79 24.32 -6.57
N PHE A 729 9.60 25.61 -6.84
CA PHE A 729 10.60 26.65 -6.54
C PHE A 729 10.67 27.01 -5.04
N CYS A 730 9.55 26.91 -4.31
CA CYS A 730 9.56 27.15 -2.85
C CYS A 730 10.17 26.00 -2.04
N LEU A 731 10.15 24.76 -2.56
CA LEU A 731 10.74 23.59 -1.88
C LEU A 731 12.28 23.58 -1.86
N GLN A 732 12.96 24.42 -2.66
CA GLN A 732 14.41 24.61 -2.56
C GLN A 732 14.84 25.58 -1.45
N VAL A 733 13.91 26.28 -0.79
CA VAL A 733 14.25 27.36 0.17
C VAL A 733 13.89 27.01 1.63
N VAL A 734 13.28 25.86 1.90
CA VAL A 734 13.01 25.40 3.28
C VAL A 734 13.84 24.14 3.56
N ASN A 735 15.15 24.33 3.58
CA ASN A 735 16.11 23.43 4.23
C ASN A 735 17.17 24.33 4.89
N VAL A 736 16.80 24.87 6.07
CA VAL A 736 17.69 25.25 7.16
C VAL A 736 17.00 24.89 8.46
#